data_AF-A0A967GA62-F1
#
_entry.id   AF-A0A967GA62-F1
#
_cell.length_a   1.000
_cell.length_b   1.000
_cell.length_c   1.000
_cell.angle_alpha   90.00
_cell.angle_beta   90.00
_cell.angle_gamma   90.00
#
_symmetry.space_group_name_H-M   'P 1'
#
loop_
_entity.id
_entity.type
_entity.pdbx_description
1 polymer ?
#
loop_
_entity_poly.entity_id
_entity_poly.type
_entity_poly.pdbx_seq_one_letter_code
_entity_poly.pdbx_strand_id
1 'polypeptide(L)'
;MNKELLLAFFVVTVVTGPAFAGIYGGGSGTAQDPYLIYDASHLNTIGTEPNDMDKHFMLMADVDLSAYAGTSFNIIGSSSGMEFTGIFDGNGHLISNFTYADPERPRVGLFGYTGGEANIRNVTLVNVNVVGYYYVGGLVGYNEGDITNCHVSGHVNGHQEVGGLIGFSDDGAVVSDCSSAVMIDEGSSNVGCLIGYNYYTLLLNCCATGDVITTGYAVGGLSGYSRGPIVNCSASGNVSGDGSVGGLVGECDNGPGTFNCFATGNVSATYKAGGLIGRNYMPVGNCYATGAVDAYNMAGGLIGESIWDPVTENCYAVGPVAGVDDLGGLVGRCNDDGLNFVSCFWDAYVNPTLTGIGNLQDPNDVIAETTENMQVESTFTSKGWDFVGEMTNGPSDDWAMPFGGGYPVFCNQLDPLPPLPAFSGGSGTEADPFILADANDLSAIGHNLRLIDKHFRVVNNIDMEDSAYFIIADGEAPFTGVFDGNGHCVSNLTYTSDQKNKIGLFAYLGNGGQIKNLGLSNVNIDAGEADYVGGLVGLSEEGTISNCYVTGSVSGFDYVSVLVGYVDSGAVSNCYATGSVGGYTPVGGLIGYSRNSNVTNCYAAVSVVGTVYIGGFIGRSSYNSYLSCFYDSDINPYLVGIGSGSDPNVVGRTREIMQIEDTFTSCGWDFVGETANGTEDIWLMPPCGYPAFSWQQLVFVPDVAGMLLDDAKSALRAAGLNFLITSRNYSDSVPGGSVIEFSPEAGSIVADNSSIIIVVSAGPCPYEGGTGAKGAPCRINNVSHLQTLANTPEDYDLHFILTNDIDLSGFTYTNAVIASDPCNYYYAFDGTPFTGSFNGNRHKITGLTIDANGIDSDHIGLFGQIGPGGSVYDLTVEDVNISCGKGSVNTGGLVGKIFLGRVENCIATGTVSGYFLVGGLAGYNYRSIILESCALGSVQGGRCVGGLVGESNKGSILRCGANENVTGGYEYTGGLVGLNVGPVDDSYATGNVVGTEYADKIGGLIGYNSGTIRNSYAACTVAGSGLVGREPSYGNCTYIGCFWDNTIGPTDGLGYKTDPGGMVGESTENLQTQSTFTDAGWDFVWETTNGTGDIWAICDNVDYPKLAWQFILGDIDGDENIDFGDFAQLAGSWQQIVDSFYCGGVDLNGDGRMDFFDIAIFASHWLAGTEL
;
A
#
# COMPACT_ATOMS: atom_id res chain seq x y z
N MET A 1 -26.78 -43.04 26.64
CA MET A 1 -28.03 -43.52 27.28
C MET A 1 -28.41 -42.49 28.34
N ASN A 2 -29.52 -41.78 28.11
CA ASN A 2 -30.25 -40.75 28.93
C ASN A 2 -29.46 -39.55 29.49
N LYS A 3 -29.77 -38.28 29.14
CA LYS A 3 -31.00 -37.43 29.15
C LYS A 3 -31.38 -36.86 30.53
N GLU A 4 -31.52 -35.52 30.52
CA GLU A 4 -32.22 -34.61 31.45
C GLU A 4 -31.52 -34.18 32.76
N LEU A 5 -30.98 -32.95 32.78
CA LEU A 5 -31.22 -31.92 33.82
C LEU A 5 -30.42 -30.63 33.49
N LEU A 6 -31.10 -29.54 33.09
CA LEU A 6 -31.06 -28.23 33.77
C LEU A 6 -31.93 -27.23 33.00
N LEU A 7 -33.18 -27.09 33.43
CA LEU A 7 -34.04 -25.94 33.15
C LEU A 7 -34.31 -25.31 34.53
N ALA A 8 -33.62 -24.20 34.84
CA ALA A 8 -33.84 -23.47 36.09
C ALA A 8 -34.38 -22.08 35.77
N PHE A 9 -35.68 -21.94 36.02
CA PHE A 9 -36.46 -20.71 36.06
C PHE A 9 -35.80 -19.62 36.91
N PHE A 10 -35.66 -18.41 36.35
CA PHE A 10 -35.71 -17.17 37.13
C PHE A 10 -37.04 -16.47 36.83
N VAL A 11 -37.98 -16.59 37.77
CA VAL A 11 -39.20 -15.78 37.82
C VAL A 11 -38.81 -14.43 38.40
N VAL A 12 -38.82 -13.38 37.58
CA VAL A 12 -38.74 -11.99 38.06
C VAL A 12 -40.13 -11.55 38.51
N THR A 13 -40.20 -11.15 39.77
CA THR A 13 -41.36 -10.60 40.46
C THR A 13 -41.79 -9.30 39.78
N VAL A 14 -43.00 -9.26 39.22
CA VAL A 14 -43.63 -8.02 38.72
C VAL A 14 -43.99 -7.14 39.92
N VAL A 15 -43.22 -6.08 40.14
CA VAL A 15 -43.64 -4.94 40.96
C VAL A 15 -44.45 -4.02 40.05
N THR A 16 -45.77 -3.99 40.24
CA THR A 16 -46.65 -3.02 39.59
C THR A 16 -46.46 -1.64 40.22
N GLY A 17 -45.44 -0.92 39.77
CA GLY A 17 -45.42 0.55 39.79
C GLY A 17 -46.37 1.10 38.72
N PRO A 18 -46.75 2.39 38.76
CA PRO A 18 -47.61 2.97 37.73
C PRO A 18 -46.93 2.80 36.37
N ALA A 19 -47.63 2.18 35.43
CA ALA A 19 -47.17 2.04 34.05
C ALA A 19 -46.93 3.44 33.47
N PHE A 20 -45.67 3.84 33.36
CA PHE A 20 -45.27 4.79 32.33
C PHE A 20 -45.43 4.04 31.02
N ALA A 21 -46.40 4.46 30.19
CA ALA A 21 -46.42 4.04 28.80
C ALA A 21 -45.10 4.52 28.18
N GLY A 22 -44.21 3.60 27.81
CA GLY A 22 -43.01 3.93 27.05
C GLY A 22 -43.41 4.54 25.71
N ILE A 23 -42.55 5.42 25.18
CA ILE A 23 -42.71 6.03 23.85
C ILE A 23 -42.70 4.93 22.75
N TYR A 24 -41.97 3.84 23.00
CA TYR A 24 -41.88 2.64 22.18
C TYR A 24 -42.30 1.38 22.97
N GLY A 25 -42.23 0.20 22.34
CA GLY A 25 -42.70 -1.08 22.89
C GLY A 25 -41.82 -1.73 23.96
N GLY A 26 -40.67 -1.12 24.30
CA GLY A 26 -39.65 -1.65 25.21
C GLY A 26 -38.23 -1.32 24.73
N GLY A 27 -37.22 -1.71 25.50
CA GLY A 27 -35.80 -1.43 25.23
C GLY A 27 -35.29 -0.11 25.79
N SER A 28 -33.98 0.08 25.81
CA SER A 28 -33.30 1.29 26.27
C SER A 28 -32.67 2.11 25.13
N GLY A 29 -32.81 1.66 23.88
CA GLY A 29 -32.22 2.30 22.70
C GLY A 29 -30.71 2.13 22.60
N THR A 30 -30.13 1.13 23.28
CA THR A 30 -28.70 0.76 23.17
C THR A 30 -28.53 -0.40 22.18
N ALA A 31 -27.31 -0.64 21.66
CA ALA A 31 -27.10 -1.70 20.68
C ALA A 31 -27.44 -3.10 21.24
N GLN A 32 -27.26 -3.31 22.55
CA GLN A 32 -27.60 -4.58 23.23
C GLN A 32 -29.05 -4.64 23.72
N ASP A 33 -29.76 -3.51 23.76
CA ASP A 33 -31.16 -3.40 24.18
C ASP A 33 -31.89 -2.32 23.35
N PRO A 34 -32.15 -2.60 22.06
CA PRO A 34 -32.72 -1.62 21.12
C PRO A 34 -34.19 -1.35 21.43
N TYR A 35 -34.69 -0.18 21.02
CA TYR A 35 -36.11 0.14 21.12
C TYR A 35 -36.96 -0.74 20.21
N LEU A 36 -38.04 -1.30 20.78
CA LEU A 36 -38.90 -2.26 20.10
C LEU A 36 -40.08 -1.59 19.39
N ILE A 37 -40.19 -1.81 18.08
CA ILE A 37 -41.23 -1.21 17.22
C ILE A 37 -42.25 -2.29 16.84
N TYR A 38 -43.52 -2.09 17.23
CA TYR A 38 -44.61 -3.05 17.01
C TYR A 38 -45.69 -2.55 16.05
N ASP A 39 -45.81 -1.24 15.86
CA ASP A 39 -46.87 -0.65 15.06
C ASP A 39 -46.42 0.68 14.41
N ALA A 40 -47.31 1.19 13.55
CA ALA A 40 -47.09 2.41 12.79
C ALA A 40 -46.94 3.66 13.67
N SER A 41 -47.54 3.67 14.88
CA SER A 41 -47.39 4.77 15.81
C SER A 41 -45.98 4.81 16.36
N HIS A 42 -45.43 3.68 16.81
CA HIS A 42 -44.05 3.61 17.30
C HIS A 42 -43.06 4.08 16.21
N LEU A 43 -43.22 3.61 14.97
CA LEU A 43 -42.34 3.98 13.86
C LEU A 43 -42.43 5.47 13.52
N ASN A 44 -43.65 6.02 13.44
CA ASN A 44 -43.85 7.45 13.15
C ASN A 44 -43.35 8.36 14.28
N THR A 45 -43.32 7.88 15.53
CA THR A 45 -42.82 8.64 16.67
C THR A 45 -41.31 8.87 16.63
N ILE A 46 -40.53 7.98 16.00
CA ILE A 46 -39.07 8.17 15.85
C ILE A 46 -38.77 9.53 15.20
N GLY A 47 -39.47 9.88 14.11
CA GLY A 47 -39.30 11.17 13.43
C GLY A 47 -39.75 12.39 14.24
N THR A 48 -40.36 12.22 15.41
CA THR A 48 -40.76 13.30 16.33
C THR A 48 -39.85 13.46 17.54
N GLU A 49 -38.87 12.56 17.73
CA GLU A 49 -37.99 12.53 18.91
C GLU A 49 -36.52 12.75 18.52
N PRO A 50 -36.04 14.01 18.40
CA PRO A 50 -34.68 14.32 17.96
C PRO A 50 -33.58 13.75 18.87
N ASN A 51 -33.88 13.48 20.14
CA ASN A 51 -32.91 12.91 21.08
C ASN A 51 -32.70 11.41 20.88
N ASP A 52 -33.48 10.78 19.99
CA ASP A 52 -33.39 9.35 19.71
C ASP A 52 -32.69 9.06 18.37
N MET A 53 -32.16 10.08 17.68
CA MET A 53 -31.52 9.89 16.37
C MET A 53 -30.22 9.07 16.42
N ASP A 54 -29.57 8.98 17.58
CA ASP A 54 -28.40 8.15 17.85
C ASP A 54 -28.76 6.77 18.46
N LYS A 55 -30.06 6.46 18.61
CA LYS A 55 -30.54 5.25 19.28
C LYS A 55 -30.79 4.11 18.31
N HIS A 56 -30.79 2.89 18.86
CA HIS A 56 -30.98 1.67 18.08
C HIS A 56 -32.43 1.17 18.17
N PHE A 57 -32.95 0.66 17.06
CA PHE A 57 -34.35 0.27 16.87
C PHE A 57 -34.44 -1.10 16.21
N MET A 58 -35.46 -1.87 16.59
CA MET A 58 -35.74 -3.19 16.02
C MET A 58 -37.23 -3.39 15.80
N LEU A 59 -37.63 -3.84 14.60
CA LEU A 59 -39.00 -4.25 14.34
C LEU A 59 -39.32 -5.58 15.02
N MET A 60 -40.52 -5.68 15.57
CA MET A 60 -41.04 -6.88 16.24
C MET A 60 -42.33 -7.40 15.60
N ALA A 61 -42.85 -6.69 14.61
CA ALA A 61 -44.02 -7.06 13.82
C ALA A 61 -44.00 -6.30 12.49
N ASP A 62 -44.76 -6.80 11.50
CA ASP A 62 -45.02 -6.06 10.27
C ASP A 62 -45.80 -4.78 10.58
N VAL A 63 -45.43 -3.67 9.93
CA VAL A 63 -45.98 -2.33 10.18
C VAL A 63 -46.67 -1.78 8.94
N ASP A 64 -47.95 -1.43 9.06
CA ASP A 64 -48.71 -0.77 7.98
C ASP A 64 -48.83 0.74 8.22
N LEU A 65 -48.21 1.54 7.34
CA LEU A 65 -48.21 3.00 7.40
C LEU A 65 -49.41 3.66 6.71
N SER A 66 -50.43 2.91 6.29
CA SER A 66 -51.63 3.45 5.64
C SER A 66 -52.38 4.53 6.43
N ALA A 67 -52.20 4.57 7.76
CA ALA A 67 -52.72 5.64 8.62
C ALA A 67 -52.01 7.00 8.46
N TYR A 68 -50.81 7.02 7.88
CA TYR A 68 -49.93 8.19 7.73
C TYR A 68 -49.73 8.57 6.25
N ALA A 69 -50.81 8.86 5.54
CA ALA A 69 -50.77 9.24 4.12
C ALA A 69 -50.42 10.73 3.89
N GLY A 70 -50.04 11.08 2.65
CA GLY A 70 -49.80 12.47 2.25
C GLY A 70 -48.48 12.99 2.83
N THR A 71 -48.52 13.92 3.77
CA THR A 71 -47.32 14.44 4.47
C THR A 71 -47.41 14.23 5.99
N SER A 72 -48.28 13.30 6.43
CA SER A 72 -48.57 13.09 7.85
C SER A 72 -47.59 12.16 8.57
N PHE A 73 -46.73 11.45 7.83
CA PHE A 73 -45.61 10.71 8.42
C PHE A 73 -44.47 11.67 8.77
N ASN A 74 -43.89 11.52 9.96
CA ASN A 74 -42.71 12.28 10.36
C ASN A 74 -41.46 11.55 9.87
N ILE A 75 -40.83 12.10 8.83
CA ILE A 75 -39.58 11.56 8.26
C ILE A 75 -38.50 11.49 9.35
N ILE A 76 -37.87 10.33 9.47
CA ILE A 76 -36.75 10.10 10.40
C ILE A 76 -35.52 10.80 9.82
N GLY A 77 -34.75 11.57 10.58
CA GLY A 77 -33.59 12.25 10.01
C GLY A 77 -33.94 13.42 9.09
N SER A 78 -34.80 14.35 9.51
CA SER A 78 -35.42 15.30 8.57
C SER A 78 -34.51 16.43 8.03
N SER A 79 -33.35 16.68 8.63
CA SER A 79 -32.39 17.71 8.20
C SER A 79 -31.00 17.50 8.82
N SER A 80 -30.01 18.27 8.36
CA SER A 80 -28.69 18.34 9.01
C SER A 80 -28.80 18.82 10.46
N GLY A 81 -28.04 18.20 11.37
CA GLY A 81 -28.14 18.32 12.82
C GLY A 81 -29.26 17.49 13.45
N MET A 82 -29.97 16.70 12.64
CA MET A 82 -30.98 15.73 13.07
C MET A 82 -30.81 14.41 12.33
N GLU A 83 -29.66 14.15 11.69
CA GLU A 83 -29.36 12.89 11.01
C GLU A 83 -29.52 11.67 11.93
N PHE A 84 -30.05 10.59 11.38
CA PHE A 84 -30.07 9.30 12.07
C PHE A 84 -28.68 8.67 12.03
N THR A 85 -28.11 8.33 13.19
CA THR A 85 -26.78 7.71 13.33
C THR A 85 -26.83 6.37 14.09
N GLY A 86 -28.02 5.92 14.48
CA GLY A 86 -28.21 4.65 15.18
C GLY A 86 -28.29 3.42 14.26
N ILE A 87 -28.68 2.28 14.85
CA ILE A 87 -28.95 1.03 14.10
C ILE A 87 -30.46 0.90 13.93
N PHE A 88 -30.95 0.68 12.72
CA PHE A 88 -32.34 0.29 12.47
C PHE A 88 -32.40 -1.11 11.86
N ASP A 89 -32.88 -2.08 12.64
CA ASP A 89 -32.98 -3.48 12.23
C ASP A 89 -34.44 -3.85 11.90
N GLY A 90 -34.72 -4.11 10.63
CA GLY A 90 -36.02 -4.57 10.19
C GLY A 90 -36.35 -6.00 10.65
N ASN A 91 -35.36 -6.78 11.12
CA ASN A 91 -35.55 -8.09 11.76
C ASN A 91 -36.45 -9.06 10.97
N GLY A 92 -36.43 -8.97 9.63
CA GLY A 92 -37.24 -9.79 8.74
C GLY A 92 -38.73 -9.40 8.63
N HIS A 93 -39.13 -8.27 9.21
CA HIS A 93 -40.49 -7.74 9.15
C HIS A 93 -40.71 -6.78 7.99
N LEU A 94 -41.97 -6.66 7.56
CA LEU A 94 -42.39 -5.80 6.46
C LEU A 94 -42.84 -4.42 6.96
N ILE A 95 -42.52 -3.37 6.22
CA ILE A 95 -43.18 -2.06 6.34
C ILE A 95 -43.98 -1.81 5.05
N SER A 96 -45.29 -1.65 5.15
CA SER A 96 -46.17 -1.49 3.99
C SER A 96 -46.81 -0.11 3.88
N ASN A 97 -47.12 0.30 2.65
CA ASN A 97 -47.97 1.47 2.33
C ASN A 97 -47.40 2.83 2.80
N PHE A 98 -46.06 2.97 2.83
CA PHE A 98 -45.43 4.27 3.07
C PHE A 98 -45.77 5.23 1.92
N THR A 99 -46.53 6.29 2.21
CA THR A 99 -46.91 7.32 1.23
C THR A 99 -46.44 8.68 1.70
N TYR A 100 -45.58 9.34 0.93
CA TYR A 100 -45.15 10.71 1.20
C TYR A 100 -45.16 11.54 -0.07
N ALA A 101 -45.98 12.60 -0.15
CA ALA A 101 -46.10 13.39 -1.38
C ALA A 101 -45.96 14.90 -1.13
N ASP A 102 -44.77 15.43 -1.42
CA ASP A 102 -44.44 16.86 -1.32
C ASP A 102 -43.40 17.24 -2.41
N PRO A 103 -43.84 17.77 -3.58
CA PRO A 103 -42.98 18.00 -4.73
C PRO A 103 -41.93 19.12 -4.54
N GLU A 104 -42.00 19.86 -3.44
CA GLU A 104 -41.06 20.95 -3.12
C GLU A 104 -40.06 20.53 -2.02
N ARG A 105 -40.23 19.35 -1.42
CA ARG A 105 -39.44 18.92 -0.27
C ARG A 105 -38.20 18.14 -0.71
N PRO A 106 -37.00 18.49 -0.22
CA PRO A 106 -35.82 17.67 -0.40
C PRO A 106 -35.69 16.57 0.66
N ARG A 107 -34.79 15.60 0.41
CA ARG A 107 -34.44 14.54 1.37
C ARG A 107 -35.67 13.76 1.82
N VAL A 108 -36.34 13.16 0.86
CA VAL A 108 -37.58 12.43 1.09
C VAL A 108 -37.30 10.94 1.03
N GLY A 109 -37.71 10.23 2.08
CA GLY A 109 -37.67 8.79 2.27
C GLY A 109 -38.24 8.44 3.64
N LEU A 110 -38.32 7.16 4.00
CA LEU A 110 -38.63 6.78 5.39
C LEU A 110 -37.63 7.44 6.35
N PHE A 111 -36.37 7.44 5.94
CA PHE A 111 -35.28 8.25 6.45
C PHE A 111 -34.97 9.39 5.46
N GLY A 112 -34.92 10.63 5.92
CA GLY A 112 -34.53 11.78 5.13
C GLY A 112 -33.01 11.89 5.01
N TYR A 113 -32.31 11.73 6.12
CA TYR A 113 -30.86 11.89 6.23
C TYR A 113 -30.29 10.93 7.29
N THR A 114 -29.35 10.08 6.89
CA THR A 114 -28.51 9.26 7.77
C THR A 114 -27.08 9.83 7.84
N GLY A 115 -26.46 9.77 9.01
CA GLY A 115 -25.06 10.17 9.22
C GLY A 115 -24.10 8.97 9.15
N GLY A 116 -22.79 9.23 9.14
CA GLY A 116 -21.74 8.21 8.92
C GLY A 116 -21.70 6.99 9.86
N GLU A 117 -22.32 7.06 11.04
CA GLU A 117 -22.41 5.91 11.97
C GLU A 117 -23.71 5.08 11.80
N ALA A 118 -24.62 5.52 10.93
CA ALA A 118 -25.91 4.84 10.76
C ALA A 118 -25.72 3.45 10.17
N ASN A 119 -26.52 2.49 10.64
CA ASN A 119 -26.60 1.15 10.06
C ASN A 119 -28.08 0.76 9.90
N ILE A 120 -28.58 0.76 8.66
CA ILE A 120 -29.95 0.35 8.35
C ILE A 120 -29.89 -1.02 7.69
N ARG A 121 -30.54 -2.01 8.30
CA ARG A 121 -30.47 -3.39 7.81
C ARG A 121 -31.76 -4.17 7.90
N ASN A 122 -31.90 -5.18 7.02
CA ASN A 122 -33.02 -6.12 7.02
C ASN A 122 -34.40 -5.46 6.84
N VAL A 123 -34.47 -4.30 6.19
CA VAL A 123 -35.72 -3.55 6.01
C VAL A 123 -36.36 -3.89 4.67
N THR A 124 -37.63 -4.32 4.68
CA THR A 124 -38.40 -4.53 3.45
C THR A 124 -39.59 -3.57 3.41
N LEU A 125 -39.56 -2.62 2.47
CA LEU A 125 -40.65 -1.69 2.16
C LEU A 125 -41.47 -2.17 0.97
N VAL A 126 -42.78 -2.32 1.16
CA VAL A 126 -43.71 -2.74 0.10
C VAL A 126 -44.80 -1.70 -0.15
N ASN A 127 -45.11 -1.49 -1.43
CA ASN A 127 -46.12 -0.52 -1.87
C ASN A 127 -45.82 0.91 -1.41
N VAL A 128 -44.58 1.38 -1.62
CA VAL A 128 -44.23 2.78 -1.38
C VAL A 128 -44.83 3.70 -2.46
N ASN A 129 -45.16 4.93 -2.10
CA ASN A 129 -45.56 5.98 -3.04
C ASN A 129 -44.96 7.32 -2.57
N VAL A 130 -43.81 7.69 -3.13
CA VAL A 130 -43.01 8.83 -2.67
C VAL A 130 -42.88 9.88 -3.78
N VAL A 131 -43.17 11.14 -3.47
CA VAL A 131 -42.97 12.30 -4.35
C VAL A 131 -42.18 13.37 -3.59
N GLY A 132 -41.03 13.77 -4.12
CA GLY A 132 -40.13 14.78 -3.54
C GLY A 132 -39.52 15.74 -4.58
N TYR A 133 -38.55 16.55 -4.16
CA TYR A 133 -37.81 17.49 -5.01
C TYR A 133 -36.38 17.01 -5.35
N TYR A 134 -35.39 17.20 -4.46
CA TYR A 134 -34.03 16.66 -4.62
C TYR A 134 -33.66 15.67 -3.49
N TYR A 135 -32.84 14.66 -3.77
CA TYR A 135 -32.51 13.53 -2.87
C TYR A 135 -33.77 12.75 -2.45
N VAL A 136 -34.34 12.00 -3.40
CA VAL A 136 -35.59 11.27 -3.18
C VAL A 136 -35.34 9.76 -3.24
N GLY A 137 -35.63 9.06 -2.15
CA GLY A 137 -35.55 7.61 -2.03
C GLY A 137 -36.79 7.02 -1.37
N GLY A 138 -37.09 5.75 -1.63
CA GLY A 138 -38.15 5.05 -0.89
C GLY A 138 -37.75 4.80 0.57
N LEU A 139 -36.48 4.41 0.80
CA LEU A 139 -35.94 4.17 2.14
C LEU A 139 -35.19 5.39 2.66
N VAL A 140 -34.20 5.91 1.91
CA VAL A 140 -33.32 7.00 2.35
C VAL A 140 -33.25 8.13 1.32
N GLY A 141 -33.44 9.38 1.76
CA GLY A 141 -33.21 10.55 0.91
C GLY A 141 -31.71 10.78 0.65
N TYR A 142 -30.97 11.12 1.70
CA TYR A 142 -29.51 11.35 1.70
C TYR A 142 -28.82 10.37 2.67
N ASN A 143 -27.79 9.67 2.20
CA ASN A 143 -27.12 8.63 2.95
C ASN A 143 -25.63 8.91 3.19
N GLU A 144 -25.16 8.76 4.43
CA GLU A 144 -23.73 8.70 4.78
C GLU A 144 -23.35 7.40 5.50
N GLY A 145 -24.33 6.56 5.88
CA GLY A 145 -24.09 5.33 6.65
C GLY A 145 -24.33 4.05 5.85
N ASP A 146 -24.20 2.91 6.50
CA ASP A 146 -24.32 1.59 5.86
C ASP A 146 -25.77 1.15 5.70
N ILE A 147 -26.09 0.61 4.52
CA ILE A 147 -27.40 0.06 4.19
C ILE A 147 -27.23 -1.36 3.66
N THR A 148 -27.71 -2.35 4.41
CA THR A 148 -27.48 -3.76 4.08
C THR A 148 -28.78 -4.56 4.06
N ASN A 149 -28.95 -5.47 3.09
CA ASN A 149 -30.10 -6.37 3.03
C ASN A 149 -31.46 -5.64 3.11
N CYS A 150 -31.60 -4.56 2.33
CA CYS A 150 -32.80 -3.73 2.30
C CYS A 150 -33.49 -3.77 0.94
N HIS A 151 -34.83 -3.86 0.94
CA HIS A 151 -35.63 -4.11 -0.25
C HIS A 151 -36.79 -3.13 -0.36
N VAL A 152 -37.02 -2.55 -1.54
CA VAL A 152 -38.12 -1.58 -1.77
C VAL A 152 -38.91 -1.91 -3.03
N SER A 153 -40.24 -1.79 -2.96
CA SER A 153 -41.14 -1.88 -4.12
C SER A 153 -42.24 -0.84 -4.04
N GLY A 154 -42.67 -0.32 -5.20
CA GLY A 154 -43.69 0.71 -5.29
C GLY A 154 -43.38 1.75 -6.37
N HIS A 155 -43.61 3.02 -6.04
CA HIS A 155 -43.45 4.16 -6.94
C HIS A 155 -42.73 5.30 -6.24
N VAL A 156 -41.70 5.86 -6.88
CA VAL A 156 -40.90 6.97 -6.35
C VAL A 156 -40.63 7.97 -7.46
N ASN A 157 -41.01 9.23 -7.25
CA ASN A 157 -40.81 10.31 -8.21
C ASN A 157 -40.16 11.51 -7.54
N GLY A 158 -39.32 12.21 -8.29
CA GLY A 158 -38.70 13.45 -7.83
C GLY A 158 -38.22 14.30 -9.00
N HIS A 159 -37.51 15.39 -8.70
CA HIS A 159 -36.93 16.24 -9.73
C HIS A 159 -35.47 15.86 -10.02
N GLN A 160 -34.64 15.69 -8.98
CA GLN A 160 -33.19 15.46 -9.10
C GLN A 160 -32.68 14.45 -8.06
N GLU A 161 -31.72 13.60 -8.43
CA GLU A 161 -31.19 12.51 -7.59
C GLU A 161 -32.31 11.62 -7.02
N VAL A 162 -32.96 10.89 -7.91
CA VAL A 162 -34.11 10.03 -7.60
C VAL A 162 -33.67 8.57 -7.64
N GLY A 163 -33.74 7.91 -6.50
CA GLY A 163 -33.53 6.47 -6.37
C GLY A 163 -34.76 5.76 -5.84
N GLY A 164 -34.96 4.49 -6.17
CA GLY A 164 -36.03 3.71 -5.54
C GLY A 164 -35.71 3.36 -4.08
N LEU A 165 -34.46 3.09 -3.75
CA LEU A 165 -33.98 2.87 -2.38
C LEU A 165 -33.40 4.16 -1.78
N ILE A 166 -32.42 4.76 -2.48
CA ILE A 166 -31.60 5.88 -1.97
C ILE A 166 -31.57 7.03 -2.98
N GLY A 167 -31.88 8.26 -2.58
CA GLY A 167 -31.73 9.43 -3.45
C GLY A 167 -30.26 9.73 -3.78
N PHE A 168 -29.48 10.03 -2.75
CA PHE A 168 -28.05 10.34 -2.81
C PHE A 168 -27.29 9.56 -1.73
N SER A 169 -26.13 8.99 -2.07
CA SER A 169 -25.21 8.39 -1.10
C SER A 169 -23.82 9.03 -1.21
N ASP A 170 -23.25 9.35 -0.05
CA ASP A 170 -21.99 10.08 0.12
C ASP A 170 -20.78 9.14 0.37
N ASP A 171 -19.59 9.73 0.41
CA ASP A 171 -18.32 9.01 0.58
C ASP A 171 -18.25 8.29 1.94
N GLY A 172 -17.68 7.09 1.94
CA GLY A 172 -17.50 6.25 3.13
C GLY A 172 -18.64 5.28 3.48
N ALA A 173 -19.78 5.34 2.78
CA ALA A 173 -20.90 4.40 2.98
C ALA A 173 -20.74 3.08 2.19
N VAL A 174 -21.33 2.00 2.70
CA VAL A 174 -21.51 0.72 1.98
C VAL A 174 -22.99 0.41 1.78
N VAL A 175 -23.39 0.12 0.54
CA VAL A 175 -24.73 -0.36 0.19
C VAL A 175 -24.63 -1.78 -0.37
N SER A 176 -25.06 -2.76 0.41
CA SER A 176 -24.86 -4.17 0.12
C SER A 176 -26.14 -5.01 0.20
N ASP A 177 -26.24 -6.02 -0.66
CA ASP A 177 -27.33 -7.01 -0.68
C ASP A 177 -28.74 -6.39 -0.77
N CYS A 178 -28.84 -5.21 -1.38
CA CYS A 178 -30.08 -4.46 -1.47
C CYS A 178 -30.81 -4.68 -2.80
N SER A 179 -32.14 -4.48 -2.80
CA SER A 179 -32.91 -4.56 -4.04
C SER A 179 -34.01 -3.51 -4.19
N SER A 180 -34.29 -3.14 -5.43
CA SER A 180 -35.38 -2.24 -5.77
C SER A 180 -36.23 -2.77 -6.93
N ALA A 181 -37.54 -2.80 -6.70
CA ALA A 181 -38.58 -3.07 -7.70
C ALA A 181 -39.50 -1.85 -7.84
N VAL A 182 -38.92 -0.64 -7.72
CA VAL A 182 -39.64 0.62 -7.79
C VAL A 182 -39.81 1.08 -9.24
N MET A 183 -41.02 1.50 -9.60
CA MET A 183 -41.27 2.20 -10.84
C MET A 183 -41.00 3.70 -10.66
N ILE A 184 -40.27 4.30 -11.59
CA ILE A 184 -39.99 5.74 -11.61
C ILE A 184 -40.41 6.28 -12.98
N ASP A 185 -41.40 7.17 -13.00
CA ASP A 185 -41.92 7.77 -14.25
C ASP A 185 -41.78 9.30 -14.32
N GLU A 186 -41.28 9.94 -13.27
CA GLU A 186 -40.93 11.36 -13.25
C GLU A 186 -39.53 11.58 -12.63
N GLY A 187 -38.70 12.37 -13.32
CA GLY A 187 -37.32 12.69 -12.92
C GLY A 187 -36.58 13.42 -14.03
N SER A 188 -35.83 14.48 -13.69
CA SER A 188 -35.14 15.30 -14.70
C SER A 188 -33.62 15.11 -14.74
N SER A 189 -32.99 14.66 -13.65
CA SER A 189 -31.52 14.48 -13.59
C SER A 189 -31.12 13.47 -12.53
N ASN A 190 -30.26 12.52 -12.90
CA ASN A 190 -29.71 11.45 -12.05
C ASN A 190 -30.81 10.57 -11.45
N VAL A 191 -31.31 9.64 -12.25
CA VAL A 191 -32.41 8.74 -11.88
C VAL A 191 -31.94 7.30 -11.97
N GLY A 192 -32.06 6.54 -10.89
CA GLY A 192 -31.77 5.10 -10.85
C GLY A 192 -32.85 4.32 -10.10
N CYS A 193 -33.13 3.07 -10.47
CA CYS A 193 -34.13 2.31 -9.71
C CYS A 193 -33.66 1.99 -8.29
N LEU A 194 -32.36 1.83 -8.04
CA LEU A 194 -31.81 1.64 -6.69
C LEU A 194 -31.37 2.99 -6.10
N ILE A 195 -30.44 3.65 -6.79
CA ILE A 195 -29.80 4.88 -6.31
C ILE A 195 -29.81 5.99 -7.36
N GLY A 196 -30.14 7.21 -6.96
CA GLY A 196 -30.11 8.36 -7.87
C GLY A 196 -28.68 8.79 -8.18
N TYR A 197 -27.91 9.08 -7.14
CA TYR A 197 -26.51 9.51 -7.22
C TYR A 197 -25.63 8.74 -6.22
N ASN A 198 -24.58 8.10 -6.72
CA ASN A 198 -23.56 7.41 -5.92
C ASN A 198 -22.26 8.24 -5.89
N TYR A 199 -21.93 8.86 -4.76
CA TYR A 199 -20.67 9.58 -4.55
C TYR A 199 -19.71 8.73 -3.73
N TYR A 200 -18.80 8.02 -4.38
CA TYR A 200 -17.77 7.18 -3.74
C TYR A 200 -18.27 6.08 -2.76
N THR A 201 -19.58 5.78 -2.72
CA THR A 201 -20.16 4.63 -2.00
C THR A 201 -19.92 3.33 -2.77
N LEU A 202 -19.61 2.24 -2.05
CA LEU A 202 -19.56 0.89 -2.62
C LEU A 202 -20.98 0.33 -2.79
N LEU A 203 -21.36 0.03 -4.04
CA LEU A 203 -22.55 -0.76 -4.35
C LEU A 203 -22.15 -2.23 -4.57
N LEU A 204 -22.60 -3.12 -3.69
CA LEU A 204 -22.21 -4.53 -3.71
C LEU A 204 -23.44 -5.45 -3.71
N ASN A 205 -23.47 -6.44 -4.59
CA ASN A 205 -24.53 -7.47 -4.64
C ASN A 205 -25.97 -6.91 -4.72
N CYS A 206 -26.15 -5.75 -5.37
CA CYS A 206 -27.44 -5.09 -5.44
C CYS A 206 -28.19 -5.36 -6.76
N CYS A 207 -29.52 -5.40 -6.73
CA CYS A 207 -30.32 -5.62 -7.93
C CYS A 207 -31.52 -4.68 -8.10
N ALA A 208 -31.80 -4.33 -9.35
CA ALA A 208 -32.92 -3.47 -9.73
C ALA A 208 -33.80 -4.13 -10.79
N THR A 209 -35.11 -4.16 -10.56
CA THR A 209 -36.08 -4.83 -11.45
C THR A 209 -37.22 -3.93 -11.91
N GLY A 210 -37.39 -2.75 -11.30
CA GLY A 210 -38.43 -1.80 -11.66
C GLY A 210 -38.09 -0.98 -12.92
N ASP A 211 -39.12 -0.61 -13.68
CA ASP A 211 -38.96 0.23 -14.87
C ASP A 211 -38.65 1.69 -14.50
N VAL A 212 -37.70 2.30 -15.21
CA VAL A 212 -37.31 3.71 -15.06
C VAL A 212 -37.59 4.42 -16.37
N ILE A 213 -38.75 5.08 -16.49
CA ILE A 213 -39.26 5.67 -17.73
C ILE A 213 -39.43 7.17 -17.53
N THR A 214 -38.37 7.94 -17.77
CA THR A 214 -38.36 9.38 -17.48
C THR A 214 -37.93 10.21 -18.70
N THR A 215 -37.86 11.52 -18.53
CA THR A 215 -37.21 12.46 -19.47
C THR A 215 -35.89 12.99 -18.89
N GLY A 216 -35.24 12.21 -18.03
CA GLY A 216 -34.04 12.63 -17.30
C GLY A 216 -32.77 12.65 -18.16
N TYR A 217 -31.75 13.39 -17.71
CA TYR A 217 -30.44 13.41 -18.37
C TYR A 217 -29.66 12.11 -18.13
N ALA A 218 -29.19 11.86 -16.90
CA ALA A 218 -28.50 10.62 -16.54
C ALA A 218 -29.51 9.63 -15.93
N VAL A 219 -29.82 8.56 -16.66
CA VAL A 219 -30.86 7.58 -16.27
C VAL A 219 -30.30 6.18 -16.35
N GLY A 220 -30.30 5.44 -15.24
CA GLY A 220 -29.82 4.07 -15.17
C GLY A 220 -30.86 3.12 -14.60
N GLY A 221 -30.77 1.84 -14.96
CA GLY A 221 -31.62 0.82 -14.35
C GLY A 221 -31.27 0.57 -12.89
N LEU A 222 -30.01 0.69 -12.48
CA LEU A 222 -29.56 0.59 -11.08
C LEU A 222 -29.24 1.97 -10.50
N SER A 223 -28.32 2.70 -11.16
CA SER A 223 -27.78 3.98 -10.70
C SER A 223 -27.90 5.05 -11.77
N GLY A 224 -28.39 6.24 -11.40
CA GLY A 224 -28.45 7.37 -12.33
C GLY A 224 -27.05 7.90 -12.68
N TYR A 225 -26.32 8.35 -11.66
CA TYR A 225 -24.95 8.85 -11.78
C TYR A 225 -24.05 8.17 -10.73
N SER A 226 -22.86 7.71 -11.13
CA SER A 226 -21.94 7.01 -10.21
C SER A 226 -20.49 7.49 -10.27
N ARG A 227 -19.90 7.73 -9.11
CA ARG A 227 -18.45 7.87 -8.90
C ARG A 227 -17.86 6.81 -7.98
N GLY A 228 -18.72 6.03 -7.32
CA GLY A 228 -18.31 4.90 -6.49
C GLY A 228 -18.21 3.58 -7.25
N PRO A 229 -17.53 2.57 -6.66
CA PRO A 229 -17.43 1.24 -7.23
C PRO A 229 -18.80 0.55 -7.28
N ILE A 230 -19.06 -0.16 -8.37
CA ILE A 230 -20.26 -0.97 -8.57
C ILE A 230 -19.83 -2.41 -8.86
N VAL A 231 -20.16 -3.33 -7.96
CA VAL A 231 -19.63 -4.70 -7.99
C VAL A 231 -20.76 -5.71 -7.79
N ASN A 232 -20.80 -6.76 -8.61
CA ASN A 232 -21.79 -7.84 -8.53
C ASN A 232 -23.24 -7.36 -8.60
N CYS A 233 -23.51 -6.29 -9.36
CA CYS A 233 -24.83 -5.66 -9.41
C CYS A 233 -25.57 -5.96 -10.72
N SER A 234 -26.90 -5.83 -10.69
CA SER A 234 -27.73 -6.13 -11.88
C SER A 234 -28.94 -5.24 -12.05
N ALA A 235 -29.38 -5.07 -13.29
CA ALA A 235 -30.61 -4.37 -13.64
C ALA A 235 -31.40 -5.07 -14.75
N SER A 236 -32.71 -5.27 -14.54
CA SER A 236 -33.59 -5.94 -15.52
C SER A 236 -34.81 -5.12 -15.96
N GLY A 237 -35.10 -4.00 -15.29
CA GLY A 237 -36.18 -3.08 -15.67
C GLY A 237 -35.84 -2.31 -16.94
N ASN A 238 -36.86 -1.91 -17.71
CA ASN A 238 -36.66 -1.09 -18.90
C ASN A 238 -36.30 0.34 -18.51
N VAL A 239 -35.41 0.97 -19.29
CA VAL A 239 -34.87 2.30 -19.00
C VAL A 239 -35.12 3.24 -20.18
N SER A 240 -35.73 4.39 -19.91
CA SER A 240 -35.96 5.46 -20.89
C SER A 240 -35.57 6.83 -20.34
N GLY A 241 -34.91 7.64 -21.16
CA GLY A 241 -34.48 9.00 -20.80
C GLY A 241 -34.12 9.89 -21.99
N ASP A 242 -33.80 11.16 -21.73
CA ASP A 242 -33.46 12.13 -22.78
C ASP A 242 -31.95 12.23 -23.04
N GLY A 243 -31.10 12.05 -22.01
CA GLY A 243 -29.65 12.28 -22.07
C GLY A 243 -28.79 11.00 -22.22
N SER A 244 -27.95 10.74 -21.22
CA SER A 244 -27.15 9.53 -21.02
C SER A 244 -27.98 8.43 -20.36
N VAL A 245 -28.40 7.43 -21.13
CA VAL A 245 -29.24 6.34 -20.62
C VAL A 245 -28.49 5.02 -20.65
N GLY A 246 -28.42 4.32 -19.52
CA GLY A 246 -27.80 2.99 -19.44
C GLY A 246 -28.72 1.95 -18.82
N GLY A 247 -28.61 0.71 -19.26
CA GLY A 247 -29.39 -0.39 -18.66
C GLY A 247 -29.04 -0.62 -17.18
N LEU A 248 -27.79 -0.36 -16.77
CA LEU A 248 -27.34 -0.39 -15.38
C LEU A 248 -27.05 1.02 -14.84
N VAL A 249 -26.19 1.77 -15.53
CA VAL A 249 -25.70 3.09 -15.08
C VAL A 249 -25.93 4.15 -16.15
N GLY A 250 -26.57 5.26 -15.80
CA GLY A 250 -26.75 6.38 -16.74
C GLY A 250 -25.41 7.00 -17.14
N GLU A 251 -24.68 7.52 -16.16
CA GLU A 251 -23.36 8.14 -16.36
C GLU A 251 -22.42 7.82 -15.19
N CYS A 252 -21.12 7.66 -15.46
CA CYS A 252 -20.14 7.46 -14.41
C CYS A 252 -18.83 8.24 -14.64
N ASP A 253 -18.15 8.62 -13.55
CA ASP A 253 -16.99 9.55 -13.57
C ASP A 253 -16.00 9.33 -12.41
N ASN A 254 -14.69 9.46 -12.68
CA ASN A 254 -13.60 9.55 -11.70
C ASN A 254 -13.66 8.55 -10.51
N GLY A 255 -14.02 7.30 -10.78
CA GLY A 255 -14.22 6.25 -9.79
C GLY A 255 -13.57 4.91 -10.14
N PRO A 256 -13.59 3.93 -9.22
CA PRO A 256 -12.82 2.68 -9.34
C PRO A 256 -13.27 1.77 -10.50
N GLY A 257 -14.54 1.85 -10.92
CA GLY A 257 -15.07 1.10 -12.06
C GLY A 257 -16.38 0.34 -11.78
N THR A 258 -16.84 -0.38 -12.80
CA THR A 258 -18.01 -1.26 -12.76
C THR A 258 -17.57 -2.68 -13.09
N PHE A 259 -17.78 -3.62 -12.17
CA PHE A 259 -17.25 -4.98 -12.26
C PHE A 259 -18.29 -6.05 -11.98
N ASN A 260 -18.25 -7.16 -12.71
CA ASN A 260 -19.14 -8.32 -12.50
C ASN A 260 -20.63 -7.95 -12.55
N CYS A 261 -20.99 -7.03 -13.45
CA CYS A 261 -22.33 -6.48 -13.52
C CYS A 261 -23.04 -6.83 -14.84
N PHE A 262 -24.37 -6.84 -14.81
CA PHE A 262 -25.14 -7.09 -16.03
C PHE A 262 -26.46 -6.35 -16.12
N ALA A 263 -26.89 -6.09 -17.35
CA ALA A 263 -28.17 -5.46 -17.65
C ALA A 263 -28.96 -6.23 -18.72
N THR A 264 -30.26 -6.43 -18.47
CA THR A 264 -31.15 -7.17 -19.39
C THR A 264 -32.37 -6.38 -19.85
N GLY A 265 -32.65 -5.24 -19.22
CA GLY A 265 -33.76 -4.37 -19.61
C GLY A 265 -33.50 -3.65 -20.93
N ASN A 266 -34.56 -3.32 -21.67
CA ASN A 266 -34.40 -2.53 -22.89
C ASN A 266 -34.09 -1.08 -22.55
N VAL A 267 -33.24 -0.45 -23.36
CA VAL A 267 -32.77 0.93 -23.17
C VAL A 267 -33.24 1.79 -24.34
N SER A 268 -33.88 2.92 -24.03
CA SER A 268 -34.32 3.90 -25.03
C SER A 268 -33.87 5.31 -24.65
N ALA A 269 -33.23 6.04 -25.58
CA ALA A 269 -32.76 7.40 -25.31
C ALA A 269 -33.04 8.38 -26.45
N THR A 270 -33.29 9.65 -26.12
CA THR A 270 -33.35 10.68 -27.16
C THR A 270 -31.99 11.17 -27.63
N TYR A 271 -30.92 10.94 -26.85
CA TYR A 271 -29.56 11.31 -27.23
C TYR A 271 -28.60 10.14 -27.30
N LYS A 272 -28.13 9.58 -26.16
CA LYS A 272 -27.14 8.48 -26.15
C LYS A 272 -27.58 7.33 -25.24
N ALA A 273 -27.30 6.10 -25.66
CA ALA A 273 -27.66 4.92 -24.88
C ALA A 273 -26.60 3.83 -24.93
N GLY A 274 -26.37 3.19 -23.80
CA GLY A 274 -25.64 1.93 -23.71
C GLY A 274 -26.50 0.84 -23.06
N GLY A 275 -26.37 -0.40 -23.51
CA GLY A 275 -27.08 -1.51 -22.88
C GLY A 275 -26.68 -1.73 -21.41
N LEU A 276 -25.46 -1.35 -21.02
CA LEU A 276 -24.99 -1.33 -19.63
C LEU A 276 -24.81 0.11 -19.11
N ILE A 277 -23.98 0.91 -19.80
CA ILE A 277 -23.60 2.26 -19.35
C ILE A 277 -23.89 3.29 -20.44
N GLY A 278 -24.62 4.36 -20.13
CA GLY A 278 -24.91 5.44 -21.09
C GLY A 278 -23.66 6.24 -21.46
N ARG A 279 -22.92 6.71 -20.45
CA ARG A 279 -21.65 7.45 -20.62
C ARG A 279 -20.61 7.00 -19.59
N ASN A 280 -19.43 6.64 -20.06
CA ASN A 280 -18.37 6.01 -19.27
C ASN A 280 -17.06 6.81 -19.24
N TYR A 281 -16.50 6.96 -18.04
CA TYR A 281 -15.15 7.49 -17.77
C TYR A 281 -14.32 6.57 -16.85
N MET A 282 -14.87 5.40 -16.49
CA MET A 282 -14.27 4.51 -15.48
C MET A 282 -14.00 3.13 -16.09
N PRO A 283 -13.11 2.31 -15.48
CA PRO A 283 -12.91 0.93 -15.92
C PRO A 283 -14.21 0.12 -15.88
N VAL A 284 -14.38 -0.79 -16.85
CA VAL A 284 -15.51 -1.71 -16.93
C VAL A 284 -14.97 -3.12 -17.16
N GLY A 285 -15.14 -4.01 -16.19
CA GLY A 285 -14.58 -5.36 -16.25
C GLY A 285 -15.65 -6.41 -16.03
N ASN A 286 -15.55 -7.54 -16.74
CA ASN A 286 -16.45 -8.68 -16.55
C ASN A 286 -17.93 -8.26 -16.55
N CYS A 287 -18.42 -7.62 -17.62
CA CYS A 287 -19.81 -7.13 -17.64
C CYS A 287 -20.54 -7.49 -18.94
N TYR A 288 -21.87 -7.61 -18.88
CA TYR A 288 -22.63 -7.89 -20.09
C TYR A 288 -23.99 -7.20 -20.20
N ALA A 289 -24.44 -6.99 -21.43
CA ALA A 289 -25.74 -6.41 -21.75
C ALA A 289 -26.49 -7.24 -22.80
N THR A 290 -27.78 -7.49 -22.54
CA THR A 290 -28.64 -8.31 -23.42
C THR A 290 -29.88 -7.60 -23.95
N GLY A 291 -30.27 -6.47 -23.34
CA GLY A 291 -31.45 -5.70 -23.74
C GLY A 291 -31.28 -4.98 -25.07
N ALA A 292 -32.38 -4.69 -25.76
CA ALA A 292 -32.36 -3.87 -26.97
C ALA A 292 -31.97 -2.42 -26.64
N VAL A 293 -31.18 -1.78 -27.49
CA VAL A 293 -30.75 -0.39 -27.34
C VAL A 293 -31.25 0.44 -28.51
N ASP A 294 -32.04 1.48 -28.24
CA ASP A 294 -32.54 2.43 -29.24
C ASP A 294 -32.19 3.86 -28.82
N ALA A 295 -31.35 4.55 -29.60
CA ALA A 295 -31.01 5.94 -29.33
C ALA A 295 -30.84 6.76 -30.61
N TYR A 296 -31.07 8.06 -30.54
CA TYR A 296 -30.87 8.92 -31.72
C TYR A 296 -29.39 8.93 -32.18
N ASN A 297 -28.44 8.99 -31.24
CA ASN A 297 -27.00 9.04 -31.51
C ASN A 297 -26.23 8.15 -30.50
N MET A 298 -24.98 7.77 -30.78
CA MET A 298 -24.09 7.09 -29.83
C MET A 298 -24.74 5.89 -29.14
N ALA A 299 -25.39 5.03 -29.93
CA ALA A 299 -26.04 3.83 -29.41
C ALA A 299 -25.02 2.69 -29.40
N GLY A 300 -24.71 2.17 -28.22
CA GLY A 300 -23.81 1.04 -28.05
C GLY A 300 -24.48 -0.14 -27.36
N GLY A 301 -24.18 -1.36 -27.79
CA GLY A 301 -24.72 -2.56 -27.16
C GLY A 301 -24.34 -2.68 -25.68
N LEU A 302 -23.15 -2.21 -25.28
CA LEU A 302 -22.66 -2.16 -23.90
C LEU A 302 -22.56 -0.72 -23.39
N ILE A 303 -21.81 0.13 -24.10
CA ILE A 303 -21.50 1.51 -23.69
C ILE A 303 -21.96 2.49 -24.76
N GLY A 304 -22.73 3.52 -24.41
CA GLY A 304 -23.11 4.55 -25.37
C GLY A 304 -21.93 5.42 -25.80
N GLU A 305 -21.29 6.10 -24.85
CA GLU A 305 -20.13 6.96 -25.06
C GLU A 305 -19.00 6.62 -24.08
N SER A 306 -17.78 6.39 -24.56
CA SER A 306 -16.57 6.15 -23.75
C SER A 306 -15.55 7.28 -23.89
N ILE A 307 -14.95 7.71 -22.77
CA ILE A 307 -14.16 8.94 -22.65
C ILE A 307 -12.92 8.70 -21.74
N TRP A 308 -11.76 9.22 -22.14
CA TRP A 308 -10.46 9.18 -21.40
C TRP A 308 -9.81 7.80 -21.30
N ASP A 309 -9.94 6.97 -22.34
CA ASP A 309 -9.29 5.65 -22.45
C ASP A 309 -9.42 4.69 -21.24
N PRO A 310 -10.62 4.54 -20.63
CA PRO A 310 -10.79 3.58 -19.56
C PRO A 310 -10.65 2.14 -20.08
N VAL A 311 -10.06 1.27 -19.27
CA VAL A 311 -9.94 -0.15 -19.59
C VAL A 311 -11.32 -0.79 -19.61
N THR A 312 -11.69 -1.40 -20.74
CA THR A 312 -12.88 -2.23 -20.83
C THR A 312 -12.46 -3.66 -21.13
N GLU A 313 -12.72 -4.58 -20.20
CA GLU A 313 -12.21 -5.93 -20.27
C GLU A 313 -13.28 -7.00 -20.03
N ASN A 314 -13.16 -8.13 -20.73
CA ASN A 314 -14.02 -9.29 -20.54
C ASN A 314 -15.51 -8.96 -20.55
N CYS A 315 -15.92 -8.09 -21.47
CA CYS A 315 -17.31 -7.66 -21.59
C CYS A 315 -17.97 -8.16 -22.88
N TYR A 316 -19.30 -8.29 -22.87
CA TYR A 316 -20.03 -8.55 -24.11
C TYR A 316 -21.40 -7.87 -24.25
N ALA A 317 -21.84 -7.66 -25.49
CA ALA A 317 -23.21 -7.21 -25.80
C ALA A 317 -23.87 -8.04 -26.91
N VAL A 318 -25.14 -8.38 -26.72
CA VAL A 318 -25.90 -9.25 -27.66
C VAL A 318 -27.25 -8.67 -28.09
N GLY A 319 -27.69 -7.58 -27.48
CA GLY A 319 -28.94 -6.91 -27.82
C GLY A 319 -28.90 -6.25 -29.21
N PRO A 320 -30.04 -6.12 -29.90
CA PRO A 320 -30.11 -5.32 -31.11
C PRO A 320 -29.89 -3.83 -30.80
N VAL A 321 -29.10 -3.16 -31.64
CA VAL A 321 -28.77 -1.73 -31.51
C VAL A 321 -29.37 -0.95 -32.68
N ALA A 322 -30.15 0.09 -32.37
CA ALA A 322 -30.80 0.95 -33.34
C ALA A 322 -30.51 2.44 -33.05
N GLY A 323 -30.44 3.23 -34.12
CA GLY A 323 -30.25 4.67 -34.05
C GLY A 323 -29.94 5.33 -35.38
N VAL A 324 -29.40 6.56 -35.35
CA VAL A 324 -29.09 7.34 -36.55
C VAL A 324 -27.58 7.45 -36.81
N ASP A 325 -26.81 7.90 -35.82
CA ASP A 325 -25.38 8.20 -35.93
C ASP A 325 -24.58 7.50 -34.82
N ASP A 326 -23.29 7.20 -35.08
CA ASP A 326 -22.35 6.56 -34.15
C ASP A 326 -22.93 5.30 -33.47
N LEU A 327 -23.26 4.28 -34.26
CA LEU A 327 -23.88 3.02 -33.80
C LEU A 327 -22.85 1.90 -33.73
N GLY A 328 -22.60 1.36 -32.54
CA GLY A 328 -21.68 0.24 -32.35
C GLY A 328 -22.34 -0.96 -31.70
N GLY A 329 -21.95 -2.16 -32.14
CA GLY A 329 -22.38 -3.41 -31.54
C GLY A 329 -21.94 -3.55 -30.08
N LEU A 330 -20.83 -2.91 -29.70
CA LEU A 330 -20.35 -2.85 -28.33
C LEU A 330 -20.36 -1.41 -27.78
N VAL A 331 -19.73 -0.47 -28.49
CA VAL A 331 -19.60 0.93 -28.05
C VAL A 331 -20.11 1.88 -29.13
N GLY A 332 -21.04 2.77 -28.77
CA GLY A 332 -21.58 3.75 -29.73
C GLY A 332 -20.50 4.69 -30.23
N ARG A 333 -19.82 5.38 -29.31
CA ARG A 333 -18.74 6.33 -29.62
C ARG A 333 -17.59 6.27 -28.64
N CYS A 334 -16.37 6.34 -29.15
CA CYS A 334 -15.16 6.62 -28.38
C CYS A 334 -14.58 7.99 -28.78
N ASN A 335 -14.19 8.80 -27.78
CA ASN A 335 -13.68 10.16 -28.01
C ASN A 335 -12.15 10.28 -28.09
N ASP A 336 -11.41 9.23 -27.80
CA ASP A 336 -9.93 9.20 -27.89
C ASP A 336 -9.45 8.03 -28.77
N ASP A 337 -8.25 8.19 -29.34
CA ASP A 337 -7.60 7.21 -30.21
C ASP A 337 -6.86 6.11 -29.42
N GLY A 338 -6.83 6.19 -28.08
CA GLY A 338 -6.05 5.34 -27.15
C GLY A 338 -6.82 4.16 -26.55
N LEU A 339 -7.65 3.50 -27.35
CA LEU A 339 -8.56 2.44 -26.92
C LEU A 339 -7.84 1.31 -26.15
N ASN A 340 -8.22 1.11 -24.88
CA ASN A 340 -7.78 -0.03 -24.07
C ASN A 340 -8.93 -1.02 -23.87
N PHE A 341 -9.18 -1.84 -24.90
CA PHE A 341 -10.09 -2.98 -24.79
C PHE A 341 -9.29 -4.26 -24.62
N VAL A 342 -9.82 -5.17 -23.80
CA VAL A 342 -9.26 -6.50 -23.61
C VAL A 342 -10.39 -7.51 -23.74
N SER A 343 -10.30 -8.39 -24.76
CA SER A 343 -11.18 -9.55 -24.86
C SER A 343 -12.69 -9.25 -24.77
N CYS A 344 -13.15 -8.22 -25.49
CA CYS A 344 -14.55 -7.81 -25.51
C CYS A 344 -15.28 -8.28 -26.77
N PHE A 345 -16.54 -8.66 -26.65
CA PHE A 345 -17.29 -9.32 -27.72
C PHE A 345 -18.64 -8.69 -28.02
N TRP A 346 -19.10 -8.77 -29.27
CA TRP A 346 -20.46 -8.39 -29.63
C TRP A 346 -21.05 -9.31 -30.70
N ASP A 347 -22.38 -9.47 -30.67
CA ASP A 347 -23.08 -10.36 -31.60
C ASP A 347 -23.32 -9.67 -32.97
N ALA A 348 -22.46 -10.03 -33.93
CA ALA A 348 -22.50 -9.53 -35.30
C ALA A 348 -23.59 -10.18 -36.15
N TYR A 349 -24.19 -11.29 -35.71
CA TYR A 349 -25.35 -11.86 -36.39
C TYR A 349 -26.62 -11.06 -36.07
N VAL A 350 -26.76 -10.58 -34.82
CA VAL A 350 -27.86 -9.69 -34.40
C VAL A 350 -27.70 -8.29 -35.02
N ASN A 351 -26.46 -7.80 -35.13
CA ASN A 351 -26.13 -6.46 -35.60
C ASN A 351 -25.29 -6.47 -36.90
N PRO A 352 -25.76 -7.05 -38.02
CA PRO A 352 -24.94 -7.39 -39.19
C PRO A 352 -24.44 -6.20 -40.01
N THR A 353 -24.91 -4.99 -39.71
CA THR A 353 -24.53 -3.75 -40.41
C THR A 353 -23.63 -2.84 -39.59
N LEU A 354 -23.35 -3.19 -38.33
CA LEU A 354 -22.59 -2.36 -37.40
C LEU A 354 -21.12 -2.77 -37.38
N THR A 355 -20.28 -1.87 -36.87
CA THR A 355 -18.95 -2.16 -36.32
C THR A 355 -19.07 -2.34 -34.81
N GLY A 356 -18.03 -2.83 -34.15
CA GLY A 356 -17.99 -2.87 -32.69
C GLY A 356 -18.01 -1.48 -32.06
N ILE A 357 -17.27 -0.54 -32.66
CA ILE A 357 -17.24 0.88 -32.28
C ILE A 357 -17.84 1.73 -33.40
N GLY A 358 -18.87 2.53 -33.10
CA GLY A 358 -19.66 3.21 -34.14
C GLY A 358 -18.94 4.30 -34.93
N ASN A 359 -17.91 4.94 -34.36
CA ASN A 359 -17.17 6.04 -35.00
C ASN A 359 -15.72 5.71 -35.40
N LEU A 360 -15.24 4.50 -35.11
CA LEU A 360 -13.85 4.07 -35.33
C LEU A 360 -13.80 2.72 -36.04
N GLN A 361 -12.62 2.35 -36.52
CA GLN A 361 -12.36 0.97 -36.93
C GLN A 361 -12.11 0.12 -35.68
N ASP A 362 -12.68 -1.08 -35.64
CA ASP A 362 -12.54 -1.98 -34.49
C ASP A 362 -11.06 -2.34 -34.23
N PRO A 363 -10.57 -2.16 -32.99
CA PRO A 363 -9.28 -2.71 -32.57
C PRO A 363 -9.36 -4.23 -32.44
N ASN A 364 -8.19 -4.91 -32.34
CA ASN A 364 -8.12 -6.38 -32.31
C ASN A 364 -8.88 -7.04 -31.15
N ASP A 365 -9.12 -6.28 -30.07
CA ASP A 365 -9.75 -6.76 -28.83
C ASP A 365 -11.22 -6.35 -28.69
N VAL A 366 -11.80 -5.74 -29.72
CA VAL A 366 -13.25 -5.60 -29.91
C VAL A 366 -13.68 -6.58 -30.99
N ILE A 367 -14.19 -7.73 -30.56
CA ILE A 367 -14.31 -8.93 -31.38
C ILE A 367 -15.76 -9.12 -31.83
N ALA A 368 -15.96 -9.07 -33.15
CA ALA A 368 -17.23 -9.40 -33.78
C ALA A 368 -17.36 -10.92 -33.91
N GLU A 369 -18.37 -11.52 -33.29
CA GLU A 369 -18.63 -12.97 -33.38
C GLU A 369 -20.07 -13.27 -33.78
N THR A 370 -20.28 -14.46 -34.33
CA THR A 370 -21.64 -14.94 -34.64
C THR A 370 -22.34 -15.41 -33.37
N THR A 371 -23.68 -15.38 -33.35
CA THR A 371 -24.46 -15.98 -32.25
C THR A 371 -24.04 -17.41 -31.93
N GLU A 372 -23.71 -18.24 -32.94
CA GLU A 372 -23.28 -19.62 -32.72
C GLU A 372 -21.94 -19.68 -31.98
N ASN A 373 -20.94 -18.87 -32.39
CA ASN A 373 -19.63 -18.84 -31.73
C ASN A 373 -19.69 -18.22 -30.34
N MET A 374 -20.54 -17.22 -30.14
CA MET A 374 -20.79 -16.58 -28.84
C MET A 374 -21.46 -17.52 -27.82
N GLN A 375 -21.91 -18.71 -28.25
CA GLN A 375 -22.45 -19.78 -27.39
C GLN A 375 -21.45 -20.93 -27.18
N VAL A 376 -20.18 -20.73 -27.57
CA VAL A 376 -19.11 -21.71 -27.45
C VAL A 376 -18.05 -21.21 -26.47
N GLU A 377 -17.78 -21.99 -25.43
CA GLU A 377 -16.87 -21.64 -24.33
C GLU A 377 -15.46 -21.31 -24.82
N SER A 378 -14.93 -22.10 -25.77
CA SER A 378 -13.59 -21.90 -26.32
C SER A 378 -13.39 -20.57 -27.04
N THR A 379 -14.47 -19.90 -27.45
CA THR A 379 -14.41 -18.55 -28.03
C THR A 379 -13.84 -17.56 -27.01
N PHE A 380 -14.28 -17.67 -25.76
CA PHE A 380 -13.92 -16.77 -24.67
C PHE A 380 -12.63 -17.19 -23.97
N THR A 381 -12.47 -18.48 -23.65
CA THR A 381 -11.25 -18.96 -22.98
C THR A 381 -10.00 -18.79 -23.85
N SER A 382 -10.12 -18.84 -25.19
CA SER A 382 -9.00 -18.51 -26.10
C SER A 382 -8.53 -17.05 -26.02
N LYS A 383 -9.31 -16.19 -25.37
CA LYS A 383 -9.06 -14.78 -25.13
C LYS A 383 -8.82 -14.47 -23.64
N GLY A 384 -8.62 -15.50 -22.82
CA GLY A 384 -8.30 -15.31 -21.40
C GLY A 384 -9.50 -15.10 -20.49
N TRP A 385 -10.73 -15.42 -20.92
CA TRP A 385 -11.86 -15.46 -19.97
C TRP A 385 -11.74 -16.68 -19.06
N ASP A 386 -12.04 -16.48 -17.78
CA ASP A 386 -11.97 -17.51 -16.76
C ASP A 386 -13.35 -18.17 -16.56
N PHE A 387 -13.45 -19.43 -17.00
CA PHE A 387 -14.68 -20.22 -16.94
C PHE A 387 -14.55 -21.31 -15.90
N VAL A 388 -15.66 -21.60 -15.22
CA VAL A 388 -15.74 -22.65 -14.20
C VAL A 388 -15.09 -23.95 -14.67
N GLY A 389 -14.01 -24.35 -13.98
CA GLY A 389 -13.33 -25.62 -14.19
C GLY A 389 -12.13 -25.58 -15.15
N GLU A 390 -11.80 -24.43 -15.71
CA GLU A 390 -10.51 -24.14 -16.35
C GLU A 390 -9.54 -23.58 -15.29
N MET A 391 -8.23 -23.79 -15.40
CA MET A 391 -7.23 -23.26 -14.43
C MET A 391 -6.12 -22.43 -15.12
N THR A 392 -6.29 -22.12 -16.40
CA THR A 392 -5.23 -21.56 -17.25
C THR A 392 -5.31 -20.04 -17.43
N ASN A 393 -6.48 -19.44 -17.24
CA ASN A 393 -6.78 -18.07 -17.68
C ASN A 393 -7.16 -17.08 -16.57
N GLY A 394 -6.99 -17.45 -15.30
CA GLY A 394 -7.28 -16.55 -14.19
C GLY A 394 -7.33 -17.29 -12.85
N PRO A 395 -7.60 -16.57 -11.75
CA PRO A 395 -7.81 -17.12 -10.42
C PRO A 395 -9.30 -17.15 -10.00
N SER A 396 -10.25 -16.91 -10.90
CA SER A 396 -11.65 -16.70 -10.53
C SER A 396 -12.57 -17.38 -11.52
N ASP A 397 -13.22 -18.47 -11.09
CA ASP A 397 -14.30 -19.15 -11.81
C ASP A 397 -15.55 -18.24 -12.00
N ASP A 398 -15.43 -17.17 -12.78
CA ASP A 398 -16.42 -16.10 -12.92
C ASP A 398 -17.54 -16.52 -13.88
N TRP A 399 -17.16 -17.08 -15.03
CA TRP A 399 -18.07 -17.33 -16.15
C TRP A 399 -18.49 -18.80 -16.27
N ALA A 400 -19.69 -19.03 -16.77
CA ALA A 400 -20.19 -20.36 -17.10
C ALA A 400 -21.13 -20.33 -18.30
N MET A 401 -21.18 -21.44 -19.04
CA MET A 401 -22.16 -21.62 -20.12
C MET A 401 -23.49 -22.19 -19.60
N PRO A 402 -24.66 -21.62 -19.97
CA PRO A 402 -25.96 -22.14 -19.56
C PRO A 402 -26.27 -23.56 -20.07
N PHE A 403 -26.92 -24.36 -19.21
CA PHE A 403 -27.43 -25.68 -19.60
C PHE A 403 -28.51 -25.56 -20.68
N GLY A 404 -28.22 -26.06 -21.89
CA GLY A 404 -29.16 -26.03 -23.02
C GLY A 404 -28.84 -24.97 -24.08
N GLY A 405 -27.71 -24.26 -23.94
CA GLY A 405 -27.24 -23.25 -24.89
C GLY A 405 -27.68 -21.84 -24.52
N GLY A 406 -26.89 -20.85 -24.95
CA GLY A 406 -27.03 -19.45 -24.56
C GLY A 406 -25.66 -18.78 -24.46
N TYR A 407 -25.66 -17.48 -24.19
CA TYR A 407 -24.44 -16.70 -23.97
C TYR A 407 -23.85 -16.97 -22.58
N PRO A 408 -22.55 -16.70 -22.36
CA PRO A 408 -21.94 -16.81 -21.03
C PRO A 408 -22.71 -16.04 -19.98
N VAL A 409 -22.83 -16.58 -18.78
CA VAL A 409 -23.40 -15.89 -17.62
C VAL A 409 -22.45 -16.04 -16.45
N PHE A 410 -22.63 -15.27 -15.39
CA PHE A 410 -21.88 -15.54 -14.16
C PHE A 410 -22.29 -16.90 -13.60
N CYS A 411 -21.33 -17.65 -13.07
CA CYS A 411 -21.55 -19.01 -12.61
C CYS A 411 -22.66 -19.11 -11.53
N ASN A 412 -22.81 -18.06 -10.73
CA ASN A 412 -23.83 -17.93 -9.68
C ASN A 412 -25.26 -17.73 -10.21
N GLN A 413 -25.44 -17.50 -11.52
CA GLN A 413 -26.75 -17.30 -12.15
C GLN A 413 -27.38 -18.62 -12.64
N LEU A 414 -26.65 -19.73 -12.61
CA LEU A 414 -27.13 -21.01 -13.11
C LEU A 414 -27.96 -21.78 -12.07
N ASP A 415 -29.04 -22.42 -12.52
CA ASP A 415 -29.83 -23.39 -11.75
C ASP A 415 -29.96 -24.72 -12.52
N PRO A 416 -29.32 -25.82 -12.06
CA PRO A 416 -28.49 -25.90 -10.85
C PRO A 416 -27.14 -25.20 -11.04
N LEU A 417 -26.54 -24.74 -9.93
CA LEU A 417 -25.17 -24.20 -9.95
C LEU A 417 -24.16 -25.26 -10.45
N PRO A 418 -23.05 -24.84 -11.09
CA PRO A 418 -21.97 -25.75 -11.42
C PRO A 418 -21.47 -26.50 -10.17
N PRO A 419 -21.06 -27.77 -10.29
CA PRO A 419 -20.47 -28.49 -9.17
C PRO A 419 -19.23 -27.74 -8.68
N LEU A 420 -19.01 -27.75 -7.37
CA LEU A 420 -17.76 -27.25 -6.80
C LEU A 420 -16.58 -28.13 -7.25
N PRO A 421 -15.34 -27.61 -7.22
CA PRO A 421 -14.14 -28.41 -7.46
C PRO A 421 -14.14 -29.70 -6.63
N ALA A 422 -13.60 -30.77 -7.23
CA ALA A 422 -13.50 -32.05 -6.55
C ALA A 422 -12.29 -32.02 -5.59
N PHE A 423 -12.57 -31.99 -4.29
CA PHE A 423 -11.58 -32.15 -3.24
C PHE A 423 -11.31 -33.63 -2.92
N SER A 424 -10.21 -33.90 -2.22
CA SER A 424 -9.87 -35.23 -1.70
C SER A 424 -10.94 -35.86 -0.79
N GLY A 425 -11.90 -35.08 -0.29
CA GLY A 425 -13.08 -35.56 0.44
C GLY A 425 -13.86 -34.44 1.12
N GLY A 426 -14.92 -34.81 1.83
CA GLY A 426 -15.78 -33.88 2.58
C GLY A 426 -16.83 -33.15 1.74
N SER A 427 -17.69 -32.39 2.40
CA SER A 427 -18.77 -31.60 1.77
C SER A 427 -18.65 -30.10 2.00
N GLY A 428 -17.60 -29.66 2.70
CA GLY A 428 -17.34 -28.24 3.00
C GLY A 428 -18.19 -27.67 4.12
N THR A 429 -18.95 -28.51 4.84
CA THR A 429 -19.72 -28.10 6.02
C THR A 429 -18.86 -28.16 7.28
N GLU A 430 -19.23 -27.45 8.34
CA GLU A 430 -18.47 -27.46 9.59
C GLU A 430 -18.31 -28.88 10.17
N ALA A 431 -19.35 -29.71 10.05
CA ALA A 431 -19.33 -31.10 10.52
C ALA A 431 -18.58 -32.07 9.59
N ASP A 432 -18.36 -31.68 8.33
CA ASP A 432 -17.73 -32.49 7.29
C ASP A 432 -16.94 -31.56 6.33
N PRO A 433 -15.81 -31.01 6.78
CA PRO A 433 -15.03 -30.04 6.03
C PRO A 433 -14.40 -30.68 4.80
N PHE A 434 -14.13 -29.87 3.77
CA PHE A 434 -13.36 -30.31 2.60
C PHE A 434 -11.94 -30.72 3.03
N ILE A 435 -11.46 -31.81 2.45
CA ILE A 435 -10.16 -32.39 2.77
C ILE A 435 -9.14 -31.90 1.76
N LEU A 436 -8.04 -31.33 2.26
CA LEU A 436 -6.90 -30.87 1.48
C LEU A 436 -5.72 -31.82 1.67
N ALA A 437 -5.40 -32.60 0.65
CA ALA A 437 -4.34 -33.61 0.70
C ALA A 437 -3.12 -33.28 -0.15
N ASP A 438 -3.25 -32.36 -1.11
CA ASP A 438 -2.18 -31.92 -2.01
C ASP A 438 -2.33 -30.44 -2.43
N ALA A 439 -1.41 -29.96 -3.28
CA ALA A 439 -1.37 -28.57 -3.71
C ALA A 439 -2.55 -28.17 -4.61
N ASN A 440 -3.10 -29.09 -5.40
CA ASN A 440 -4.24 -28.79 -6.27
C ASN A 440 -5.49 -28.54 -5.43
N ASP A 441 -5.70 -29.33 -4.37
CA ASP A 441 -6.78 -29.10 -3.41
C ASP A 441 -6.67 -27.69 -2.81
N LEU A 442 -5.47 -27.24 -2.42
CA LEU A 442 -5.27 -25.90 -1.85
C LEU A 442 -5.51 -24.78 -2.88
N SER A 443 -4.92 -24.91 -4.07
CA SER A 443 -5.05 -23.92 -5.16
C SER A 443 -6.50 -23.74 -5.62
N ALA A 444 -7.31 -24.80 -5.57
CA ALA A 444 -8.72 -24.74 -5.95
C ALA A 444 -9.57 -23.81 -5.06
N ILE A 445 -9.11 -23.51 -3.84
CA ILE A 445 -9.83 -22.61 -2.92
C ILE A 445 -9.73 -21.16 -3.40
N GLY A 446 -8.51 -20.72 -3.69
CA GLY A 446 -8.26 -19.37 -4.22
C GLY A 446 -8.95 -19.14 -5.57
N HIS A 447 -9.17 -20.22 -6.33
CA HIS A 447 -9.78 -20.16 -7.66
C HIS A 447 -11.30 -19.94 -7.69
N ASN A 448 -12.00 -20.17 -6.57
CA ASN A 448 -13.46 -20.25 -6.58
C ASN A 448 -14.09 -19.52 -5.40
N LEU A 449 -14.64 -18.33 -5.67
CA LEU A 449 -15.27 -17.48 -4.66
C LEU A 449 -16.44 -18.15 -3.92
N ARG A 450 -17.04 -19.23 -4.44
CA ARG A 450 -18.12 -19.97 -3.76
C ARG A 450 -17.61 -20.85 -2.61
N LEU A 451 -16.30 -20.83 -2.35
CA LEU A 451 -15.63 -21.59 -1.30
C LEU A 451 -15.26 -20.75 -0.08
N ILE A 452 -15.39 -19.42 -0.12
CA ILE A 452 -14.93 -18.52 0.94
C ILE A 452 -15.69 -18.64 2.27
N ASP A 453 -16.90 -19.23 2.25
CA ASP A 453 -17.72 -19.52 3.42
C ASP A 453 -17.63 -21.00 3.86
N LYS A 454 -16.81 -21.82 3.18
CA LYS A 454 -16.71 -23.26 3.42
C LYS A 454 -15.61 -23.60 4.42
N HIS A 455 -15.69 -24.82 4.96
CA HIS A 455 -14.75 -25.30 5.97
C HIS A 455 -13.77 -26.31 5.35
N PHE A 456 -12.50 -26.22 5.74
CA PHE A 456 -11.38 -26.96 5.18
C PHE A 456 -10.53 -27.59 6.26
N ARG A 457 -9.98 -28.77 5.96
CA ARG A 457 -9.03 -29.46 6.81
C ARG A 457 -7.89 -30.07 6.01
N VAL A 458 -6.67 -29.71 6.38
CA VAL A 458 -5.45 -30.29 5.81
C VAL A 458 -5.18 -31.66 6.42
N VAL A 459 -4.77 -32.64 5.61
CA VAL A 459 -4.49 -34.01 6.10
C VAL A 459 -3.07 -34.51 5.81
N ASN A 460 -2.31 -33.76 5.00
CA ASN A 460 -0.90 -34.00 4.71
C ASN A 460 -0.17 -32.65 4.66
N ASN A 461 1.15 -32.64 4.84
CA ASN A 461 1.93 -31.46 4.46
C ASN A 461 1.82 -31.23 2.95
N ILE A 462 1.65 -29.97 2.54
CA ILE A 462 1.43 -29.58 1.13
C ILE A 462 2.64 -28.77 0.66
N ASP A 463 3.22 -29.14 -0.47
CA ASP A 463 4.35 -28.44 -1.07
C ASP A 463 3.92 -27.68 -2.35
N MET A 464 4.16 -26.37 -2.39
CA MET A 464 3.74 -25.47 -3.46
C MET A 464 4.81 -25.17 -4.51
N GLU A 465 6.02 -25.74 -4.42
CA GLU A 465 7.17 -25.37 -5.29
C GLU A 465 6.86 -25.41 -6.80
N ASP A 466 6.10 -26.41 -7.26
CA ASP A 466 5.73 -26.61 -8.67
C ASP A 466 4.25 -26.31 -8.97
N SER A 467 3.55 -25.62 -8.07
CA SER A 467 2.10 -25.38 -8.15
C SER A 467 1.76 -23.90 -8.28
N ALA A 468 0.69 -23.59 -9.01
CA ALA A 468 0.18 -22.23 -9.09
C ALA A 468 -0.37 -21.79 -7.72
N TYR A 469 0.04 -20.62 -7.27
CA TYR A 469 -0.40 -20.02 -6.02
C TYR A 469 -1.53 -19.01 -6.29
N PHE A 470 -2.73 -19.33 -5.84
CA PHE A 470 -3.89 -18.44 -5.87
C PHE A 470 -4.23 -18.00 -4.46
N ILE A 471 -4.31 -16.68 -4.26
CA ILE A 471 -4.61 -16.09 -2.97
C ILE A 471 -6.07 -16.38 -2.61
N ILE A 472 -6.33 -16.83 -1.39
CA ILE A 472 -7.70 -17.10 -0.93
C ILE A 472 -8.37 -15.79 -0.54
N ALA A 473 -9.59 -15.57 -1.05
CA ALA A 473 -10.40 -14.37 -0.79
C ALA A 473 -9.73 -13.05 -1.24
N ASP A 474 -9.16 -13.03 -2.44
CA ASP A 474 -8.46 -11.88 -3.04
C ASP A 474 -9.39 -10.79 -3.61
N GLY A 475 -10.70 -11.04 -3.64
CA GLY A 475 -11.73 -10.06 -3.97
C GLY A 475 -12.25 -9.26 -2.77
N GLU A 476 -13.43 -8.66 -2.92
CA GLU A 476 -14.05 -7.84 -1.87
C GLU A 476 -14.70 -8.66 -0.74
N ALA A 477 -14.97 -9.95 -0.96
CA ALA A 477 -15.65 -10.81 0.00
C ALA A 477 -14.64 -11.54 0.90
N PRO A 478 -14.74 -11.43 2.24
CA PRO A 478 -13.81 -12.10 3.14
C PRO A 478 -14.03 -13.61 3.21
N PHE A 479 -12.96 -14.34 3.58
CA PHE A 479 -13.09 -15.70 4.07
C PHE A 479 -13.79 -15.70 5.44
N THR A 480 -14.87 -16.45 5.56
CA THR A 480 -15.71 -16.55 6.78
C THR A 480 -15.84 -17.98 7.31
N GLY A 481 -15.25 -18.95 6.60
CA GLY A 481 -15.22 -20.36 7.01
C GLY A 481 -14.17 -20.69 8.07
N VAL A 482 -13.90 -21.99 8.25
CA VAL A 482 -12.82 -22.50 9.13
C VAL A 482 -11.78 -23.22 8.30
N PHE A 483 -10.53 -22.78 8.37
CA PHE A 483 -9.38 -23.46 7.80
C PHE A 483 -8.54 -24.10 8.91
N ASP A 484 -8.65 -25.42 9.07
CA ASP A 484 -7.91 -26.19 10.06
C ASP A 484 -6.72 -26.91 9.42
N GLY A 485 -5.51 -26.42 9.69
CA GLY A 485 -4.27 -27.06 9.27
C GLY A 485 -4.05 -28.43 9.92
N ASN A 486 -4.77 -28.77 10.99
CA ASN A 486 -4.70 -30.07 11.66
C ASN A 486 -3.25 -30.49 12.02
N GLY A 487 -2.38 -29.52 12.31
CA GLY A 487 -0.96 -29.74 12.64
C GLY A 487 -0.07 -30.02 11.43
N HIS A 488 -0.52 -29.67 10.22
CA HIS A 488 0.25 -29.82 8.98
C HIS A 488 0.82 -28.48 8.49
N CYS A 489 1.79 -28.59 7.59
CA CYS A 489 2.50 -27.45 7.02
C CYS A 489 2.21 -27.29 5.51
N VAL A 490 2.09 -26.05 5.06
CA VAL A 490 2.17 -25.67 3.63
C VAL A 490 3.54 -25.05 3.38
N SER A 491 4.29 -25.55 2.41
CA SER A 491 5.68 -25.12 2.13
C SER A 491 5.86 -24.47 0.76
N ASN A 492 6.90 -23.65 0.64
CA ASN A 492 7.40 -23.10 -0.64
C ASN A 492 6.37 -22.21 -1.38
N LEU A 493 5.52 -21.50 -0.63
CA LEU A 493 4.58 -20.52 -1.17
C LEU A 493 5.37 -19.31 -1.68
N THR A 494 5.32 -19.07 -3.00
CA THR A 494 6.00 -17.95 -3.65
C THR A 494 4.99 -17.03 -4.33
N TYR A 495 5.15 -15.73 -4.13
CA TYR A 495 4.35 -14.70 -4.79
C TYR A 495 5.23 -13.53 -5.20
N THR A 496 5.00 -12.99 -6.39
CA THR A 496 5.64 -11.78 -6.88
C THR A 496 4.54 -10.86 -7.41
N SER A 497 4.58 -9.60 -6.99
CA SER A 497 3.52 -8.61 -7.14
C SER A 497 2.92 -8.51 -8.54
N ASP A 498 1.59 -8.40 -8.59
CA ASP A 498 0.76 -8.04 -9.74
C ASP A 498 -0.01 -6.71 -9.51
N GLN A 499 0.45 -5.86 -8.59
CA GLN A 499 -0.19 -4.60 -8.14
C GLN A 499 -1.49 -4.77 -7.34
N LYS A 500 -1.79 -5.97 -6.82
CA LYS A 500 -2.89 -6.18 -5.86
C LYS A 500 -2.55 -5.68 -4.45
N ASN A 501 -3.59 -5.40 -3.66
CA ASN A 501 -3.50 -5.17 -2.21
C ASN A 501 -4.04 -6.40 -1.45
N LYS A 502 -3.78 -6.50 -0.15
CA LYS A 502 -4.18 -7.62 0.73
C LYS A 502 -3.51 -8.93 0.30
N ILE A 503 -2.23 -9.09 0.62
CA ILE A 503 -1.44 -10.23 0.19
C ILE A 503 -1.12 -11.16 1.37
N GLY A 504 -1.34 -12.45 1.16
CA GLY A 504 -1.05 -13.57 2.06
C GLY A 504 -1.74 -14.82 1.56
N LEU A 505 -1.54 -16.00 2.20
CA LEU A 505 -2.32 -17.21 1.83
C LEU A 505 -3.82 -16.89 1.80
N PHE A 506 -4.26 -16.06 2.73
CA PHE A 506 -5.55 -15.39 2.70
C PHE A 506 -5.33 -13.89 2.51
N ALA A 507 -5.96 -13.30 1.50
CA ALA A 507 -6.01 -11.86 1.34
C ALA A 507 -6.85 -11.22 2.45
N TYR A 508 -8.07 -11.72 2.66
CA TYR A 508 -9.03 -11.13 3.58
C TYR A 508 -9.75 -12.16 4.45
N LEU A 509 -9.63 -12.02 5.78
CA LEU A 509 -10.31 -12.82 6.79
C LEU A 509 -11.36 -11.97 7.52
N GLY A 510 -12.64 -12.35 7.44
CA GLY A 510 -13.75 -11.58 7.98
C GLY A 510 -14.39 -12.18 9.23
N ASN A 511 -15.52 -11.59 9.64
CA ASN A 511 -16.30 -12.02 10.80
C ASN A 511 -16.68 -13.51 10.74
N GLY A 512 -16.35 -14.25 11.80
CA GLY A 512 -16.56 -15.70 11.90
C GLY A 512 -15.46 -16.54 11.26
N GLY A 513 -14.60 -15.94 10.44
CA GLY A 513 -13.45 -16.60 9.81
C GLY A 513 -12.42 -17.09 10.83
N GLN A 514 -11.98 -18.33 10.68
CA GLN A 514 -10.97 -18.94 11.56
C GLN A 514 -9.86 -19.62 10.77
N ILE A 515 -8.62 -19.34 11.13
CA ILE A 515 -7.44 -20.09 10.67
C ILE A 515 -6.76 -20.68 11.89
N LYS A 516 -6.55 -22.01 11.89
CA LYS A 516 -5.94 -22.68 13.05
C LYS A 516 -5.05 -23.87 12.73
N ASN A 517 -4.12 -24.16 13.64
CA ASN A 517 -3.26 -25.35 13.63
C ASN A 517 -2.48 -25.54 12.32
N LEU A 518 -1.99 -24.44 11.75
CA LEU A 518 -1.38 -24.41 10.42
C LEU A 518 0.03 -23.82 10.48
N GLY A 519 1.00 -24.55 9.91
CA GLY A 519 2.31 -24.00 9.61
C GLY A 519 2.42 -23.53 8.16
N LEU A 520 2.99 -22.36 7.91
CA LEU A 520 3.54 -21.99 6.61
C LEU A 520 5.07 -21.97 6.72
N SER A 521 5.76 -22.70 5.87
CA SER A 521 7.22 -22.77 5.89
C SER A 521 7.84 -22.36 4.57
N ASN A 522 8.92 -21.59 4.63
CA ASN A 522 9.60 -21.09 3.43
C ASN A 522 8.67 -20.29 2.50
N VAL A 523 7.93 -19.35 3.09
CA VAL A 523 7.16 -18.34 2.35
C VAL A 523 8.14 -17.35 1.69
N ASN A 524 7.91 -17.01 0.43
CA ASN A 524 8.66 -15.99 -0.30
C ASN A 524 7.69 -15.07 -1.03
N ILE A 525 7.27 -14.00 -0.35
CA ILE A 525 6.32 -13.02 -0.89
C ILE A 525 7.09 -11.73 -1.18
N ASP A 526 7.13 -11.34 -2.44
CA ASP A 526 7.53 -9.98 -2.85
C ASP A 526 6.32 -9.24 -3.41
N ALA A 527 5.61 -8.53 -2.54
CA ALA A 527 4.36 -7.87 -2.88
C ALA A 527 4.56 -6.47 -3.51
N GLY A 528 5.79 -6.03 -3.74
CA GLY A 528 6.08 -4.75 -4.41
C GLY A 528 5.48 -3.55 -3.66
N GLU A 529 4.57 -2.83 -4.32
CA GLU A 529 3.88 -1.66 -3.72
C GLU A 529 2.58 -1.97 -2.98
N ALA A 530 2.25 -3.25 -2.78
CA ALA A 530 1.01 -3.67 -2.13
C ALA A 530 0.92 -3.25 -0.66
N ASP A 531 -0.29 -2.87 -0.24
CA ASP A 531 -0.66 -2.68 1.15
C ASP A 531 -1.27 -3.96 1.75
N TYR A 532 -1.25 -4.07 3.08
CA TYR A 532 -1.82 -5.18 3.85
C TYR A 532 -1.16 -6.52 3.50
N VAL A 533 0.11 -6.67 3.86
CA VAL A 533 0.93 -7.81 3.44
C VAL A 533 1.34 -8.65 4.64
N GLY A 534 0.90 -9.90 4.68
CA GLY A 534 1.31 -10.90 5.65
C GLY A 534 1.51 -12.25 4.98
N GLY A 535 2.39 -13.11 5.50
CA GLY A 535 2.58 -14.45 4.93
C GLY A 535 1.33 -15.31 5.03
N LEU A 536 0.59 -15.22 6.13
CA LEU A 536 -0.65 -15.97 6.34
C LEU A 536 -1.90 -15.18 5.94
N VAL A 537 -2.02 -13.94 6.45
CA VAL A 537 -3.19 -13.09 6.21
C VAL A 537 -2.76 -11.66 5.85
N GLY A 538 -3.29 -11.11 4.76
CA GLY A 538 -3.11 -9.70 4.42
C GLY A 538 -3.90 -8.78 5.38
N LEU A 539 -5.23 -8.89 5.33
CA LEU A 539 -6.19 -8.14 6.15
C LEU A 539 -7.08 -9.08 6.96
N SER A 540 -7.23 -8.84 8.27
CA SER A 540 -8.20 -9.52 9.12
C SER A 540 -9.11 -8.53 9.86
N GLU A 541 -10.42 -8.67 9.67
CA GLU A 541 -11.46 -7.88 10.36
C GLU A 541 -12.39 -8.83 11.09
N GLU A 542 -12.41 -8.79 12.42
CA GLU A 542 -13.18 -9.70 13.29
C GLU A 542 -12.82 -11.20 13.14
N GLY A 543 -11.73 -11.52 12.45
CA GLY A 543 -11.22 -12.87 12.25
C GLY A 543 -10.43 -13.42 13.44
N THR A 544 -10.27 -14.74 13.48
CA THR A 544 -9.47 -15.42 14.51
C THR A 544 -8.34 -16.27 13.90
N ILE A 545 -7.13 -16.08 14.41
CA ILE A 545 -5.92 -16.79 13.97
C ILE A 545 -5.29 -17.44 15.20
N SER A 546 -5.15 -18.77 15.20
CA SER A 546 -4.68 -19.50 16.39
C SER A 546 -3.79 -20.71 16.11
N ASN A 547 -2.76 -20.92 16.92
CA ASN A 547 -1.84 -22.07 16.76
C ASN A 547 -1.22 -22.13 15.35
N CYS A 548 -0.78 -20.97 14.85
CA CYS A 548 -0.24 -20.83 13.50
C CYS A 548 1.19 -20.31 13.51
N TYR A 549 1.97 -20.67 12.50
CA TYR A 549 3.27 -20.07 12.29
C TYR A 549 3.58 -19.76 10.83
N VAL A 550 4.47 -18.80 10.62
CA VAL A 550 5.04 -18.52 9.31
C VAL A 550 6.56 -18.41 9.38
N THR A 551 7.24 -19.09 8.47
CA THR A 551 8.68 -18.90 8.22
C THR A 551 8.92 -18.45 6.80
N GLY A 552 9.83 -17.49 6.58
CA GLY A 552 10.14 -17.02 5.22
C GLY A 552 10.53 -15.54 5.11
N SER A 553 10.49 -15.03 3.88
CA SER A 553 10.70 -13.62 3.56
C SER A 553 9.42 -13.01 3.01
N VAL A 554 9.05 -11.83 3.53
CA VAL A 554 7.89 -11.06 3.07
C VAL A 554 8.30 -9.61 2.82
N SER A 555 8.04 -9.08 1.63
CA SER A 555 8.17 -7.64 1.32
C SER A 555 6.87 -7.05 0.81
N GLY A 556 6.63 -5.77 1.14
CA GLY A 556 5.44 -5.00 0.72
C GLY A 556 5.60 -3.50 0.98
N PHE A 557 4.51 -2.72 0.92
CA PHE A 557 4.53 -1.28 1.17
C PHE A 557 3.97 -0.87 2.54
N ASP A 558 2.64 -0.90 2.71
CA ASP A 558 1.95 -0.54 3.96
C ASP A 558 1.42 -1.75 4.72
N TYR A 559 1.44 -1.68 6.05
CA TYR A 559 0.99 -2.76 6.95
C TYR A 559 1.62 -4.12 6.62
N VAL A 560 2.95 -4.21 6.74
CA VAL A 560 3.72 -5.39 6.32
C VAL A 560 4.23 -6.20 7.52
N SER A 561 4.07 -7.51 7.48
CA SER A 561 4.69 -8.44 8.44
C SER A 561 4.90 -9.85 7.86
N VAL A 562 5.52 -10.74 8.64
CA VAL A 562 5.64 -12.15 8.26
C VAL A 562 4.34 -12.93 8.47
N LEU A 563 3.51 -12.63 9.48
CA LEU A 563 2.29 -13.41 9.78
C LEU A 563 1.01 -12.71 9.28
N VAL A 564 0.71 -11.51 9.81
CA VAL A 564 -0.53 -10.77 9.49
C VAL A 564 -0.24 -9.31 9.11
N GLY A 565 -0.64 -8.86 7.93
CA GLY A 565 -0.43 -7.45 7.54
C GLY A 565 -1.17 -6.49 8.47
N TYR A 566 -2.49 -6.62 8.54
CA TYR A 566 -3.36 -5.80 9.39
C TYR A 566 -4.43 -6.65 10.10
N VAL A 567 -4.71 -6.32 11.36
CA VAL A 567 -5.82 -6.90 12.13
C VAL A 567 -6.65 -5.81 12.82
N ASP A 568 -7.98 -5.85 12.65
CA ASP A 568 -8.94 -5.01 13.37
C ASP A 568 -10.03 -5.85 14.03
N SER A 569 -10.31 -5.56 15.30
CA SER A 569 -11.35 -6.21 16.09
C SER A 569 -11.28 -7.75 16.11
N GLY A 570 -10.10 -8.32 15.83
CA GLY A 570 -9.85 -9.75 15.74
C GLY A 570 -8.98 -10.30 16.89
N ALA A 571 -8.61 -11.58 16.78
CA ALA A 571 -7.74 -12.25 17.76
C ALA A 571 -6.60 -13.03 17.10
N VAL A 572 -5.38 -12.84 17.60
CA VAL A 572 -4.19 -13.61 17.22
C VAL A 572 -3.62 -14.27 18.46
N SER A 573 -3.62 -15.61 18.51
CA SER A 573 -3.26 -16.34 19.74
C SER A 573 -2.38 -17.56 19.48
N ASN A 574 -1.39 -17.78 20.33
CA ASN A 574 -0.45 -18.90 20.18
C ASN A 574 0.17 -18.94 18.77
N CYS A 575 0.74 -17.84 18.29
CA CYS A 575 1.30 -17.77 16.94
C CYS A 575 2.76 -17.30 16.95
N TYR A 576 3.53 -17.71 15.94
CA TYR A 576 4.90 -17.23 15.80
C TYR A 576 5.34 -16.95 14.37
N ALA A 577 6.36 -16.09 14.24
CA ALA A 577 7.00 -15.80 12.96
C ALA A 577 8.53 -15.85 13.07
N THR A 578 9.18 -16.35 12.01
CA THR A 578 10.64 -16.32 11.86
C THR A 578 11.05 -15.98 10.43
N GLY A 579 12.16 -15.28 10.22
CA GLY A 579 12.66 -14.97 8.87
C GLY A 579 12.94 -13.48 8.69
N SER A 580 12.52 -12.90 7.56
CA SER A 580 12.75 -11.48 7.24
C SER A 580 11.49 -10.79 6.74
N VAL A 581 11.35 -9.51 7.09
CA VAL A 581 10.32 -8.63 6.53
C VAL A 581 10.92 -7.29 6.10
N GLY A 582 10.50 -6.82 4.92
CA GLY A 582 10.81 -5.49 4.41
C GLY A 582 9.55 -4.71 4.05
N GLY A 583 9.41 -3.47 4.52
CA GLY A 583 8.30 -2.61 4.11
C GLY A 583 8.61 -1.13 4.25
N TYR A 584 7.62 -0.25 4.04
CA TYR A 584 7.80 1.19 4.28
C TYR A 584 7.25 1.57 5.66
N THR A 585 5.95 1.44 5.88
CA THR A 585 5.30 1.83 7.14
C THR A 585 3.92 1.23 7.23
N PRO A 586 3.39 0.90 8.42
CA PRO A 586 4.08 0.30 9.54
C PRO A 586 4.62 -1.09 9.18
N VAL A 587 5.76 -1.47 9.75
CA VAL A 587 6.38 -2.79 9.53
C VAL A 587 6.61 -3.48 10.87
N GLY A 588 6.08 -4.69 11.03
CA GLY A 588 6.21 -5.48 12.26
C GLY A 588 6.73 -6.90 12.00
N GLY A 589 7.45 -7.46 12.97
CA GLY A 589 7.93 -8.84 12.88
C GLY A 589 6.80 -9.87 12.78
N LEU A 590 5.74 -9.72 13.60
CA LEU A 590 4.56 -10.60 13.60
C LEU A 590 3.35 -9.95 12.93
N ILE A 591 3.06 -8.68 13.24
CA ILE A 591 1.87 -7.98 12.75
C ILE A 591 2.26 -6.56 12.28
N GLY A 592 1.83 -6.15 11.10
CA GLY A 592 2.12 -4.81 10.57
C GLY A 592 1.39 -3.74 11.39
N TYR A 593 0.05 -3.78 11.39
CA TYR A 593 -0.79 -2.94 12.23
C TYR A 593 -1.90 -3.73 12.92
N SER A 594 -2.07 -3.50 14.21
CA SER A 594 -3.16 -4.04 15.01
C SER A 594 -4.05 -2.91 15.57
N ARG A 595 -5.37 -3.06 15.47
CA ARG A 595 -6.39 -2.13 16.02
C ARG A 595 -7.49 -2.89 16.76
N ASN A 596 -7.91 -2.41 17.93
CA ASN A 596 -9.02 -2.99 18.73
C ASN A 596 -8.96 -4.53 18.94
N SER A 597 -7.78 -5.13 18.88
CA SER A 597 -7.57 -6.57 18.78
C SER A 597 -6.91 -7.16 20.03
N ASN A 598 -7.00 -8.48 20.16
CA ASN A 598 -6.35 -9.23 21.24
C ASN A 598 -5.19 -10.07 20.68
N VAL A 599 -3.97 -9.85 21.18
CA VAL A 599 -2.78 -10.63 20.78
C VAL A 599 -2.17 -11.30 22.00
N THR A 600 -2.12 -12.63 22.00
CA THR A 600 -1.77 -13.41 23.20
C THR A 600 -0.86 -14.60 22.91
N ASN A 601 0.13 -14.85 23.77
CA ASN A 601 1.05 -15.99 23.68
C ASN A 601 1.74 -16.11 22.31
N CYS A 602 2.26 -15.00 21.80
CA CYS A 602 2.88 -14.97 20.47
C CYS A 602 4.34 -14.55 20.53
N TYR A 603 5.15 -14.96 19.55
CA TYR A 603 6.54 -14.48 19.46
C TYR A 603 7.03 -14.19 18.03
N ALA A 604 8.02 -13.30 17.91
CA ALA A 604 8.69 -13.01 16.63
C ALA A 604 10.22 -13.13 16.75
N ALA A 605 10.83 -13.91 15.85
CA ALA A 605 12.27 -13.95 15.64
C ALA A 605 12.57 -13.61 14.16
N VAL A 606 12.27 -12.37 13.80
CA VAL A 606 12.23 -11.86 12.41
C VAL A 606 13.19 -10.67 12.27
N SER A 607 13.98 -10.62 11.21
CA SER A 607 14.73 -9.42 10.81
C SER A 607 13.78 -8.41 10.17
N VAL A 608 13.64 -7.22 10.75
CA VAL A 608 12.65 -6.21 10.31
C VAL A 608 13.36 -5.02 9.69
N VAL A 609 13.04 -4.71 8.43
CA VAL A 609 13.51 -3.53 7.72
C VAL A 609 12.32 -2.66 7.34
N GLY A 610 12.34 -1.39 7.74
CA GLY A 610 11.30 -0.42 7.38
C GLY A 610 11.75 1.02 7.52
N THR A 611 10.84 1.98 7.34
CA THR A 611 11.16 3.42 7.46
C THR A 611 10.41 4.12 8.59
N VAL A 612 9.10 3.88 8.73
CA VAL A 612 8.25 4.54 9.74
C VAL A 612 7.44 3.49 10.51
N TYR A 613 7.32 3.67 11.85
CA TYR A 613 6.66 2.73 12.76
C TYR A 613 7.16 1.28 12.60
N ILE A 614 8.44 1.07 12.90
CA ILE A 614 9.12 -0.22 12.78
C ILE A 614 9.18 -0.88 14.15
N GLY A 615 8.58 -2.05 14.31
CA GLY A 615 8.63 -2.80 15.56
C GLY A 615 9.13 -4.23 15.38
N GLY A 616 9.94 -4.70 16.33
CA GLY A 616 10.42 -6.08 16.35
C GLY A 616 9.29 -7.12 16.49
N PHE A 617 8.12 -6.70 16.99
CA PHE A 617 6.91 -7.52 17.11
C PHE A 617 5.75 -6.94 16.30
N ILE A 618 5.38 -5.68 16.55
CA ILE A 618 4.26 -4.99 15.89
C ILE A 618 4.72 -3.65 15.32
N GLY A 619 4.37 -3.33 14.07
CA GLY A 619 4.70 -2.01 13.50
C GLY A 619 3.93 -0.89 14.18
N ARG A 620 2.59 -0.92 14.09
CA ARG A 620 1.68 0.05 14.73
C ARG A 620 0.62 -0.63 15.60
N SER A 621 0.20 0.06 16.65
CA SER A 621 -0.81 -0.43 17.61
C SER A 621 -1.79 0.66 18.02
N SER A 622 -3.10 0.36 18.02
CA SER A 622 -4.19 1.25 18.47
C SER A 622 -5.25 0.49 19.28
N TYR A 623 -5.45 0.85 20.56
CA TYR A 623 -6.53 0.31 21.42
C TYR A 623 -6.54 -1.23 21.59
N ASN A 624 -5.39 -1.89 21.53
CA ASN A 624 -5.28 -3.36 21.65
C ASN A 624 -5.10 -3.82 23.09
N SER A 625 -5.28 -5.13 23.30
CA SER A 625 -4.82 -5.82 24.51
C SER A 625 -3.75 -6.87 24.17
N TYR A 626 -2.67 -6.88 24.96
CA TYR A 626 -1.52 -7.76 24.78
C TYR A 626 -1.30 -8.62 26.01
N LEU A 627 -0.94 -9.89 25.82
CA LEU A 627 -0.58 -10.79 26.91
C LEU A 627 0.53 -11.76 26.49
N SER A 628 1.63 -11.79 27.25
CA SER A 628 2.70 -12.78 27.11
C SER A 628 3.27 -12.86 25.68
N CYS A 629 3.61 -11.71 25.10
CA CYS A 629 4.16 -11.59 23.75
C CYS A 629 5.65 -11.25 23.79
N PHE A 630 6.44 -11.85 22.89
CA PHE A 630 7.90 -11.74 22.91
C PHE A 630 8.50 -11.45 21.52
N TYR A 631 9.65 -10.78 21.49
CA TYR A 631 10.47 -10.70 20.27
C TYR A 631 11.95 -10.88 20.58
N ASP A 632 12.70 -11.41 19.63
CA ASP A 632 14.15 -11.57 19.77
C ASP A 632 14.86 -10.23 19.59
N SER A 633 15.41 -9.71 20.69
CA SER A 633 16.14 -8.45 20.71
C SER A 633 17.54 -8.54 20.11
N ASP A 634 18.11 -9.73 19.94
CA ASP A 634 19.44 -9.90 19.35
C ASP A 634 19.40 -9.77 17.82
N ILE A 635 18.26 -10.07 17.19
CA ILE A 635 18.06 -9.91 15.74
C ILE A 635 17.93 -8.43 15.37
N ASN A 636 17.18 -7.66 16.17
CA ASN A 636 16.95 -6.23 15.93
C ASN A 636 17.33 -5.41 17.18
N PRO A 637 18.63 -5.22 17.47
CA PRO A 637 19.09 -4.61 18.73
C PRO A 637 18.67 -3.14 18.90
N TYR A 638 18.25 -2.48 17.81
CA TYR A 638 17.85 -1.08 17.81
C TYR A 638 16.32 -0.87 17.83
N LEU A 639 15.52 -1.95 17.71
CA LEU A 639 14.07 -1.84 17.62
C LEU A 639 13.38 -2.09 18.97
N VAL A 640 12.29 -1.35 19.19
CA VAL A 640 11.31 -1.62 20.24
C VAL A 640 10.30 -2.66 19.78
N GLY A 641 9.53 -3.25 20.70
CA GLY A 641 8.51 -4.24 20.36
C GLY A 641 7.38 -3.67 19.49
N ILE A 642 6.95 -2.43 19.77
CA ILE A 642 5.87 -1.74 19.04
C ILE A 642 6.44 -0.48 18.39
N GLY A 643 6.51 -0.39 17.06
CA GLY A 643 7.13 0.75 16.37
C GLY A 643 6.45 2.10 16.63
N SER A 644 5.15 2.10 16.91
CA SER A 644 4.38 3.30 17.27
C SER A 644 4.32 3.62 18.77
N GLY A 645 4.98 2.85 19.65
CA GLY A 645 4.84 3.04 21.09
C GLY A 645 5.49 1.96 21.96
N SER A 646 4.87 1.65 23.10
CA SER A 646 5.34 0.57 23.97
C SER A 646 4.19 -0.02 24.77
N ASP A 647 4.27 -1.31 25.08
CA ASP A 647 3.36 -2.02 25.99
C ASP A 647 4.19 -3.01 26.84
N PRO A 648 3.97 -3.10 28.16
CA PRO A 648 4.74 -3.98 29.04
C PRO A 648 4.56 -5.48 28.75
N ASN A 649 3.52 -5.88 28.01
CA ASN A 649 3.27 -7.28 27.65
C ASN A 649 3.86 -7.67 26.29
N VAL A 650 4.54 -6.74 25.60
CA VAL A 650 5.33 -7.00 24.39
C VAL A 650 6.81 -6.81 24.72
N VAL A 651 7.50 -7.91 25.04
CA VAL A 651 8.80 -7.87 25.71
C VAL A 651 9.92 -8.40 24.82
N GLY A 652 10.96 -7.58 24.62
CA GLY A 652 12.20 -8.00 23.97
C GLY A 652 13.02 -8.91 24.88
N ARG A 653 13.48 -10.05 24.36
CA ARG A 653 14.35 -11.00 25.06
C ARG A 653 15.51 -11.39 24.14
N THR A 654 16.68 -11.62 24.73
CA THR A 654 17.82 -12.16 23.99
C THR A 654 17.50 -13.58 23.51
N ARG A 655 18.16 -14.02 22.44
CA ARG A 655 18.06 -15.38 21.91
C ARG A 655 18.27 -16.43 22.99
N GLU A 656 19.30 -16.25 23.82
CA GLU A 656 19.60 -17.17 24.92
C GLU A 656 18.42 -17.31 25.90
N ILE A 657 17.73 -16.21 26.21
CA ILE A 657 16.58 -16.24 27.13
C ILE A 657 15.34 -16.83 26.45
N MET A 658 15.15 -16.57 25.15
CA MET A 658 14.06 -17.17 24.36
C MET A 658 14.22 -18.67 24.11
N GLN A 659 15.40 -19.24 24.39
CA GLN A 659 15.67 -20.68 24.31
C GLN A 659 15.48 -21.39 25.66
N ILE A 660 14.98 -20.70 26.68
CA ILE A 660 14.71 -21.23 28.02
C ILE A 660 13.20 -21.40 28.20
N GLU A 661 12.75 -22.63 28.45
CA GLU A 661 11.32 -22.98 28.62
C GLU A 661 10.65 -22.20 29.76
N ASP A 662 11.34 -22.03 30.90
CA ASP A 662 10.86 -21.29 32.08
C ASP A 662 10.49 -19.83 31.75
N THR A 663 11.08 -19.23 30.71
CA THR A 663 10.74 -17.87 30.24
C THR A 663 9.27 -17.77 29.85
N PHE A 664 8.70 -18.84 29.28
CA PHE A 664 7.36 -18.85 28.72
C PHE A 664 6.34 -19.47 29.69
N THR A 665 6.70 -20.57 30.35
CA THR A 665 5.80 -21.23 31.32
C THR A 665 5.44 -20.30 32.48
N SER A 666 6.38 -19.44 32.92
CA SER A 666 6.12 -18.41 33.93
C SER A 666 5.16 -17.30 33.49
N CYS A 667 4.95 -17.15 32.18
CA CYS A 667 3.99 -16.25 31.55
C CYS A 667 2.70 -16.97 31.10
N GLY A 668 2.51 -18.24 31.51
CA GLY A 668 1.29 -19.00 31.29
C GLY A 668 1.24 -19.79 29.98
N TRP A 669 2.37 -20.01 29.31
CA TRP A 669 2.43 -20.86 28.11
C TRP A 669 2.43 -22.34 28.47
N ASP A 670 1.55 -23.12 27.84
CA ASP A 670 1.38 -24.55 28.08
C ASP A 670 2.34 -25.41 27.24
N PHE A 671 3.36 -25.95 27.89
CA PHE A 671 4.42 -26.78 27.30
C PHE A 671 4.23 -28.27 27.61
N VAL A 672 4.59 -29.13 26.66
CA VAL A 672 4.49 -30.60 26.81
C VAL A 672 5.10 -31.08 28.13
N GLY A 673 4.27 -31.69 28.97
CA GLY A 673 4.70 -32.32 30.23
C GLY A 673 4.72 -31.37 31.44
N GLU A 674 4.26 -30.14 31.26
CA GLU A 674 3.89 -29.22 32.33
C GLU A 674 2.44 -29.52 32.81
N THR A 675 2.03 -29.03 33.99
CA THR A 675 0.64 -29.20 34.49
C THR A 675 0.13 -28.00 35.29
N ALA A 676 0.93 -26.94 35.38
CA ALA A 676 0.69 -25.77 36.20
C ALA A 676 -0.11 -24.69 35.47
N ASN A 677 -0.11 -24.67 34.13
CA ASN A 677 -0.78 -23.65 33.34
C ASN A 677 -1.71 -24.19 32.23
N GLY A 678 -1.80 -25.52 32.06
CA GLY A 678 -2.81 -26.15 31.22
C GLY A 678 -2.68 -27.68 31.20
N THR A 679 -3.43 -28.32 30.31
CA THR A 679 -3.23 -29.73 29.89
C THR A 679 -3.34 -29.88 28.37
N GLU A 680 -3.38 -28.76 27.66
CA GLU A 680 -3.52 -28.65 26.22
C GLU A 680 -2.19 -28.95 25.52
N ASP A 681 -1.05 -28.86 26.22
CA ASP A 681 0.30 -29.22 25.77
C ASP A 681 0.59 -28.60 24.38
N ILE A 682 0.47 -27.28 24.24
CA ILE A 682 0.51 -26.58 22.93
C ILE A 682 1.95 -26.49 22.41
N TRP A 683 2.91 -26.20 23.29
CA TRP A 683 4.28 -25.87 22.95
C TRP A 683 5.26 -26.99 23.30
N LEU A 684 6.34 -27.12 22.55
CA LEU A 684 7.52 -27.91 22.87
C LEU A 684 8.75 -27.02 22.77
N MET A 685 9.81 -27.32 23.52
CA MET A 685 11.09 -26.61 23.42
C MET A 685 12.15 -27.51 22.74
N PRO A 686 12.55 -27.23 21.48
CA PRO A 686 13.63 -27.95 20.82
C PRO A 686 14.99 -27.67 21.48
N PRO A 687 15.94 -28.63 21.48
CA PRO A 687 17.29 -28.39 21.97
C PRO A 687 17.97 -27.25 21.19
N CYS A 688 18.28 -26.14 21.87
CA CYS A 688 18.88 -24.92 21.29
C CYS A 688 17.99 -24.17 20.28
N GLY A 689 16.66 -24.34 20.33
CA GLY A 689 15.69 -23.66 19.47
C GLY A 689 14.71 -22.75 20.23
N TYR A 690 13.88 -22.00 19.50
CA TYR A 690 12.72 -21.27 20.04
C TYR A 690 11.55 -22.22 20.31
N PRO A 691 10.54 -21.84 21.10
CA PRO A 691 9.32 -22.63 21.25
C PRO A 691 8.72 -23.03 19.91
N ALA A 692 8.46 -24.31 19.72
CA ALA A 692 7.77 -24.86 18.56
C ALA A 692 6.45 -25.48 19.02
N PHE A 693 5.54 -25.81 18.11
CA PHE A 693 4.32 -26.52 18.50
C PHE A 693 4.58 -27.98 18.82
N SER A 694 3.81 -28.54 19.76
CA SER A 694 3.89 -29.94 20.21
C SER A 694 3.64 -30.98 19.10
N TRP A 695 2.95 -30.58 18.03
CA TRP A 695 2.68 -31.41 16.85
C TRP A 695 3.83 -31.43 15.83
N GLN A 696 4.85 -30.58 15.98
CA GLN A 696 6.06 -30.62 15.15
C GLN A 696 7.00 -31.73 15.63
N GLN A 697 7.57 -32.49 14.69
CA GLN A 697 8.51 -33.58 14.98
C GLN A 697 9.93 -33.04 15.14
N LEU A 698 10.73 -33.62 16.03
CA LEU A 698 12.15 -33.25 16.13
C LEU A 698 13.01 -34.11 15.19
N VAL A 699 13.77 -33.45 14.31
CA VAL A 699 14.62 -34.06 13.29
C VAL A 699 16.07 -33.54 13.38
N PHE A 700 17.02 -34.36 12.92
CA PHE A 700 18.44 -33.98 12.89
C PHE A 700 18.78 -33.25 11.59
N VAL A 701 19.57 -32.18 11.68
CA VAL A 701 20.12 -31.51 10.50
C VAL A 701 21.23 -32.40 9.89
N PRO A 702 21.10 -32.89 8.64
CA PRO A 702 22.13 -33.66 7.98
C PRO A 702 23.34 -32.78 7.63
N ASP A 703 24.54 -33.37 7.58
CA ASP A 703 25.73 -32.67 7.11
C ASP A 703 25.70 -32.53 5.58
N VAL A 704 25.47 -31.30 5.13
CA VAL A 704 25.41 -30.95 3.70
C VAL A 704 26.61 -30.13 3.24
N ALA A 705 27.64 -29.92 4.08
CA ALA A 705 28.83 -29.16 3.71
C ALA A 705 29.55 -29.80 2.51
N GLY A 706 29.87 -28.99 1.49
CA GLY A 706 30.57 -29.42 0.29
C GLY A 706 29.76 -30.29 -0.67
N MET A 707 28.48 -30.58 -0.38
CA MET A 707 27.57 -31.20 -1.33
C MET A 707 27.20 -30.21 -2.44
N LEU A 708 26.92 -30.72 -3.65
CA LEU A 708 26.25 -29.92 -4.68
C LEU A 708 24.88 -29.47 -4.16
N LEU A 709 24.43 -28.28 -4.55
CA LEU A 709 23.18 -27.70 -4.06
C LEU A 709 21.99 -28.66 -4.22
N ASP A 710 21.86 -29.34 -5.37
CA ASP A 710 20.75 -30.28 -5.61
C ASP A 710 20.81 -31.51 -4.69
N ASP A 711 22.00 -32.01 -4.40
CA ASP A 711 22.20 -33.13 -3.46
C ASP A 711 21.89 -32.69 -2.02
N ALA A 712 22.30 -31.47 -1.64
CA ALA A 712 22.00 -30.88 -0.34
C ALA A 712 20.49 -30.67 -0.14
N LYS A 713 19.81 -30.10 -1.14
CA LYS A 713 18.34 -29.94 -1.15
C LYS A 713 17.65 -31.29 -0.98
N SER A 714 18.10 -32.30 -1.73
CA SER A 714 17.56 -33.67 -1.63
C SER A 714 17.77 -34.28 -0.25
N ALA A 715 18.95 -34.08 0.36
CA ALA A 715 19.25 -34.59 1.70
C ALA A 715 18.42 -33.91 2.79
N LEU A 716 18.21 -32.59 2.70
CA LEU A 716 17.37 -31.84 3.64
C LEU A 716 15.90 -32.24 3.54
N ARG A 717 15.36 -32.32 2.31
CA ARG A 717 13.98 -32.81 2.10
C ARG A 717 13.78 -34.22 2.64
N ALA A 718 14.76 -35.12 2.42
CA ALA A 718 14.71 -36.48 2.96
C ALA A 718 14.73 -36.54 4.50
N ALA A 719 15.29 -35.51 5.15
CA ALA A 719 15.26 -35.34 6.60
C ALA A 719 13.98 -34.64 7.12
N GLY A 720 13.06 -34.27 6.22
CA GLY A 720 11.85 -33.49 6.56
C GLY A 720 12.15 -32.03 6.86
N LEU A 721 13.20 -31.47 6.26
CA LEU A 721 13.63 -30.09 6.44
C LEU A 721 13.47 -29.27 5.15
N ASN A 722 13.20 -27.99 5.33
CA ASN A 722 13.23 -27.00 4.26
C ASN A 722 14.61 -26.34 4.20
N PHE A 723 14.82 -25.50 3.19
CA PHE A 723 16.05 -24.73 3.05
C PHE A 723 15.75 -23.32 2.56
N LEU A 724 16.56 -22.37 3.01
CA LEU A 724 16.55 -21.00 2.54
C LEU A 724 17.95 -20.68 2.02
N ILE A 725 18.07 -20.33 0.74
CA ILE A 725 19.35 -19.90 0.19
C ILE A 725 19.45 -18.40 0.44
N THR A 726 20.31 -17.99 1.37
CA THR A 726 20.37 -16.58 1.80
C THR A 726 21.45 -15.78 1.09
N SER A 727 22.51 -16.43 0.62
CA SER A 727 23.58 -15.75 -0.11
C SER A 727 24.46 -16.71 -0.91
N ARG A 728 25.23 -16.12 -1.83
CA ARG A 728 26.24 -16.80 -2.63
C ARG A 728 27.63 -16.26 -2.30
N ASN A 729 28.49 -17.04 -1.64
CA ASN A 729 29.81 -16.56 -1.23
C ASN A 729 30.94 -17.22 -2.05
N TYR A 730 32.07 -16.54 -2.21
CA TYR A 730 33.28 -17.10 -2.81
C TYR A 730 34.03 -18.02 -1.84
N SER A 731 34.60 -19.10 -2.39
CA SER A 731 35.47 -20.04 -1.67
C SER A 731 36.52 -20.63 -2.59
N ASP A 732 37.80 -20.48 -2.22
CA ASP A 732 38.93 -21.06 -2.96
C ASP A 732 39.02 -22.59 -2.80
N SER A 733 38.26 -23.16 -1.88
CA SER A 733 38.34 -24.59 -1.51
C SER A 733 37.08 -25.39 -1.85
N VAL A 734 35.95 -24.72 -2.06
CA VAL A 734 34.65 -25.35 -2.34
C VAL A 734 34.25 -25.00 -3.79
N PRO A 735 34.04 -26.00 -4.68
CA PRO A 735 33.64 -25.75 -6.06
C PRO A 735 32.33 -24.97 -6.17
N GLY A 736 32.21 -24.13 -7.20
CA GLY A 736 30.98 -23.37 -7.47
C GLY A 736 29.75 -24.27 -7.57
N GLY A 737 28.63 -23.83 -7.00
CA GLY A 737 27.37 -24.59 -6.93
C GLY A 737 27.29 -25.60 -5.77
N SER A 738 28.30 -25.66 -4.89
CA SER A 738 28.29 -26.52 -3.70
C SER A 738 28.05 -25.71 -2.41
N VAL A 739 27.50 -26.32 -1.38
CA VAL A 739 27.25 -25.68 -0.07
C VAL A 739 28.58 -25.38 0.63
N ILE A 740 28.79 -24.14 1.06
CA ILE A 740 29.94 -23.74 1.88
C ILE A 740 29.59 -23.83 3.36
N GLU A 741 28.45 -23.26 3.72
CA GLU A 741 27.99 -23.09 5.10
C GLU A 741 26.48 -23.31 5.15
N PHE A 742 26.03 -23.85 6.28
CA PHE A 742 24.62 -23.96 6.58
C PHE A 742 24.37 -23.82 8.08
N SER A 743 23.17 -23.37 8.43
CA SER A 743 22.76 -23.17 9.81
C SER A 743 21.30 -23.57 10.01
N PRO A 744 20.95 -24.28 11.11
CA PRO A 744 21.83 -24.79 12.17
C PRO A 744 22.87 -25.84 11.70
N GLU A 745 23.94 -26.04 12.49
CA GLU A 745 25.05 -26.94 12.13
C GLU A 745 24.65 -28.43 12.09
N ALA A 746 25.45 -29.26 11.41
CA ALA A 746 25.21 -30.70 11.32
C ALA A 746 24.99 -31.35 12.69
N GLY A 747 23.95 -32.18 12.80
CA GLY A 747 23.60 -32.88 14.04
C GLY A 747 22.80 -32.06 15.04
N SER A 748 22.52 -30.77 14.75
CA SER A 748 21.53 -29.99 15.50
C SER A 748 20.16 -30.67 15.43
N ILE A 749 19.36 -30.52 16.48
CA ILE A 749 17.99 -31.04 16.54
C ILE A 749 17.04 -29.86 16.38
N VAL A 750 16.22 -29.88 15.34
CA VAL A 750 15.25 -28.84 15.02
C VAL A 750 13.86 -29.44 14.82
N ALA A 751 12.83 -28.61 14.84
CA ALA A 751 11.50 -29.03 14.41
C ALA A 751 11.48 -29.38 12.91
N ASP A 752 10.65 -30.32 12.50
CA ASP A 752 10.43 -30.66 11.10
C ASP A 752 9.88 -29.45 10.34
N ASN A 753 10.15 -29.40 9.04
CA ASN A 753 9.88 -28.28 8.14
C ASN A 753 10.61 -26.98 8.52
N SER A 754 11.51 -27.00 9.51
CA SER A 754 12.43 -25.87 9.76
C SER A 754 13.26 -25.60 8.51
N SER A 755 13.44 -24.32 8.18
CA SER A 755 14.31 -23.91 7.07
C SER A 755 15.76 -23.87 7.52
N ILE A 756 16.60 -24.65 6.84
CA ILE A 756 18.06 -24.60 7.00
C ILE A 756 18.60 -23.51 6.07
N ILE A 757 19.27 -22.52 6.65
CA ILE A 757 19.93 -21.47 5.87
C ILE A 757 21.12 -22.09 5.16
N ILE A 758 21.23 -21.90 3.84
CA ILE A 758 22.31 -22.41 3.00
C ILE A 758 23.04 -21.25 2.34
N VAL A 759 24.36 -21.28 2.41
CA VAL A 759 25.26 -20.41 1.65
C VAL A 759 25.95 -21.25 0.56
N VAL A 760 25.82 -20.82 -0.69
CA VAL A 760 26.33 -21.57 -1.85
C VAL A 760 27.63 -20.96 -2.37
N SER A 761 28.56 -21.81 -2.80
CA SER A 761 29.82 -21.38 -3.38
C SER A 761 29.65 -20.77 -4.76
N ALA A 762 30.23 -19.58 -4.93
CA ALA A 762 30.48 -18.95 -6.21
C ALA A 762 31.69 -19.55 -6.96
N GLY A 763 32.50 -20.37 -6.29
CA GLY A 763 33.81 -20.80 -6.74
C GLY A 763 34.94 -19.88 -6.22
N PRO A 764 36.13 -19.92 -6.84
CA PRO A 764 37.26 -19.08 -6.43
C PRO A 764 36.96 -17.58 -6.56
N CYS A 765 37.47 -16.78 -5.61
CA CYS A 765 37.25 -15.34 -5.58
C CYS A 765 37.93 -14.63 -6.77
N PRO A 766 37.22 -13.85 -7.60
CA PRO A 766 37.81 -13.12 -8.72
C PRO A 766 38.40 -11.76 -8.30
N TYR A 767 38.22 -11.36 -7.04
CA TYR A 767 38.70 -10.11 -6.45
C TYR A 767 40.06 -10.31 -5.75
N GLU A 768 40.58 -9.29 -5.04
CA GLU A 768 41.85 -9.41 -4.29
C GLU A 768 41.76 -10.44 -3.15
N GLY A 769 40.54 -10.69 -2.67
CA GLY A 769 40.22 -11.67 -1.64
C GLY A 769 38.89 -11.33 -0.98
N GLY A 770 38.54 -12.08 0.06
CA GLY A 770 37.22 -12.01 0.69
C GLY A 770 36.28 -13.06 0.12
N THR A 771 35.16 -13.25 0.82
CA THR A 771 34.13 -14.25 0.46
C THR A 771 32.85 -13.60 -0.05
N GLY A 772 32.70 -12.29 0.08
CA GLY A 772 31.44 -11.59 -0.19
C GLY A 772 30.49 -11.56 1.00
N ALA A 773 30.76 -12.32 2.07
CA ALA A 773 30.02 -12.26 3.33
C ALA A 773 30.24 -10.91 4.05
N LYS A 774 29.26 -10.47 4.85
CA LYS A 774 29.34 -9.21 5.61
C LYS A 774 30.57 -9.13 6.53
N GLY A 775 30.96 -10.24 7.15
CA GLY A 775 32.17 -10.33 7.99
C GLY A 775 33.48 -10.51 7.22
N ALA A 776 33.41 -10.77 5.92
CA ALA A 776 34.56 -10.99 5.03
C ALA A 776 34.27 -10.50 3.60
N PRO A 777 34.09 -9.17 3.42
CA PRO A 777 33.68 -8.58 2.14
C PRO A 777 34.73 -8.79 1.04
N CYS A 778 34.28 -8.80 -0.21
CA CYS A 778 35.12 -8.82 -1.41
C CYS A 778 35.95 -7.54 -1.50
N ARG A 779 37.25 -7.67 -1.75
CA ARG A 779 38.21 -6.55 -1.78
C ARG A 779 38.47 -6.06 -3.20
N ILE A 780 38.11 -4.82 -3.47
CA ILE A 780 38.35 -4.14 -4.75
C ILE A 780 39.57 -3.23 -4.57
N ASN A 781 40.64 -3.48 -5.34
CA ASN A 781 41.91 -2.74 -5.22
C ASN A 781 42.37 -2.09 -6.54
N ASN A 782 41.66 -2.36 -7.65
CA ASN A 782 42.00 -1.86 -8.97
C ASN A 782 40.75 -1.81 -9.88
N VAL A 783 40.87 -1.10 -11.01
CA VAL A 783 39.77 -0.93 -11.99
C VAL A 783 39.26 -2.25 -12.59
N SER A 784 40.12 -3.26 -12.76
CA SER A 784 39.69 -4.57 -13.27
C SER A 784 38.75 -5.28 -12.30
N HIS A 785 38.93 -5.12 -10.98
CA HIS A 785 38.02 -5.68 -9.99
C HIS A 785 36.66 -4.96 -10.01
N LEU A 786 36.67 -3.62 -10.12
CA LEU A 786 35.42 -2.85 -10.24
C LEU A 786 34.67 -3.20 -11.53
N GLN A 787 35.38 -3.39 -12.65
CA GLN A 787 34.81 -3.88 -13.91
C GLN A 787 34.32 -5.32 -13.81
N THR A 788 34.93 -6.15 -12.96
CA THR A 788 34.43 -7.51 -12.71
C THR A 788 33.08 -7.46 -12.03
N LEU A 789 32.94 -6.63 -10.98
CA LEU A 789 31.65 -6.38 -10.32
C LEU A 789 30.61 -5.85 -11.32
N ALA A 790 30.96 -4.83 -12.10
CA ALA A 790 30.09 -4.25 -13.13
C ALA A 790 29.53 -5.27 -14.14
N ASN A 791 30.30 -6.32 -14.43
CA ASN A 791 29.91 -7.37 -15.39
C ASN A 791 29.38 -8.65 -14.73
N THR A 792 29.17 -8.65 -13.41
CA THR A 792 28.70 -9.82 -12.64
C THR A 792 27.49 -9.45 -11.79
N PRO A 793 26.29 -9.28 -12.38
CA PRO A 793 25.06 -8.97 -11.63
C PRO A 793 24.72 -9.99 -10.54
N GLU A 794 25.21 -11.24 -10.67
CA GLU A 794 25.05 -12.30 -9.67
C GLU A 794 25.81 -12.03 -8.36
N ASP A 795 26.63 -10.98 -8.30
CA ASP A 795 27.37 -10.57 -7.10
C ASP A 795 26.74 -9.32 -6.44
N TYR A 796 25.64 -8.77 -6.96
CA TYR A 796 25.04 -7.51 -6.49
C TYR A 796 24.37 -7.59 -5.12
N ASP A 797 24.20 -8.80 -4.56
CA ASP A 797 23.75 -9.06 -3.18
C ASP A 797 24.93 -9.19 -2.20
N LEU A 798 26.19 -9.14 -2.68
CA LEU A 798 27.39 -9.32 -1.85
C LEU A 798 27.92 -8.03 -1.23
N HIS A 799 28.84 -8.21 -0.30
CA HIS A 799 29.48 -7.13 0.43
C HIS A 799 30.88 -6.84 -0.12
N PHE A 800 31.17 -5.57 -0.41
CA PHE A 800 32.40 -5.08 -1.02
C PHE A 800 33.06 -4.01 -0.15
N ILE A 801 34.39 -3.98 -0.20
CA ILE A 801 35.21 -2.93 0.41
C ILE A 801 36.33 -2.51 -0.53
N LEU A 802 36.55 -1.20 -0.69
CA LEU A 802 37.74 -0.69 -1.38
C LEU A 802 38.97 -0.80 -0.47
N THR A 803 40.09 -1.24 -1.05
CA THR A 803 41.40 -1.28 -0.36
C THR A 803 42.42 -0.32 -0.98
N ASN A 804 42.03 0.37 -2.04
CA ASN A 804 42.83 1.36 -2.75
C ASN A 804 41.92 2.30 -3.55
N ASP A 805 42.39 3.49 -3.88
CA ASP A 805 41.70 4.39 -4.79
C ASP A 805 41.65 3.78 -6.21
N ILE A 806 40.56 4.05 -6.93
CA ILE A 806 40.30 3.47 -8.25
C ILE A 806 40.17 4.57 -9.29
N ASP A 807 41.07 4.58 -10.27
CA ASP A 807 41.05 5.52 -11.39
C ASP A 807 40.31 4.93 -12.59
N LEU A 808 39.20 5.56 -12.99
CA LEU A 808 38.40 5.24 -14.18
C LEU A 808 38.77 6.09 -15.40
N SER A 809 39.78 6.96 -15.30
CA SER A 809 40.22 7.77 -16.43
C SER A 809 40.64 6.90 -17.62
N GLY A 810 40.17 7.29 -18.81
CA GLY A 810 40.37 6.53 -20.04
C GLY A 810 39.29 5.49 -20.35
N PHE A 811 38.31 5.30 -19.47
CA PHE A 811 37.08 4.56 -19.77
C PHE A 811 35.92 5.53 -20.04
N THR A 812 35.05 5.19 -21.00
CA THR A 812 33.82 5.93 -21.29
C THR A 812 32.68 4.94 -21.35
N TYR A 813 31.70 5.14 -20.48
CA TYR A 813 30.51 4.30 -20.38
C TYR A 813 29.33 4.97 -21.08
N THR A 814 28.34 4.17 -21.49
CA THR A 814 27.08 4.67 -22.06
C THR A 814 25.91 4.53 -21.08
N ASN A 815 26.06 3.69 -20.06
CA ASN A 815 25.09 3.41 -18.99
C ASN A 815 25.81 3.50 -17.64
N ALA A 816 25.07 3.30 -16.54
CA ALA A 816 25.69 3.15 -15.22
C ALA A 816 26.73 2.03 -15.19
N VAL A 817 27.74 2.15 -14.31
CA VAL A 817 28.84 1.18 -14.21
C VAL A 817 28.38 -0.09 -13.50
N ILE A 818 27.70 0.05 -12.36
CA ILE A 818 27.16 -1.04 -11.54
C ILE A 818 25.63 -0.95 -11.57
N ALA A 819 24.93 -2.08 -11.60
CA ALA A 819 23.47 -2.15 -11.65
C ALA A 819 22.87 -1.32 -12.80
N SER A 820 23.42 -1.49 -14.01
CA SER A 820 22.98 -0.78 -15.21
C SER A 820 21.60 -1.25 -15.67
N ASP A 821 20.81 -0.34 -16.22
CA ASP A 821 19.53 -0.64 -16.86
C ASP A 821 19.73 -1.13 -18.31
N PRO A 822 19.38 -2.39 -18.65
CA PRO A 822 19.60 -2.95 -19.98
C PRO A 822 18.51 -2.54 -21.00
N CYS A 823 17.33 -2.10 -20.55
CA CYS A 823 16.19 -1.77 -21.40
C CYS A 823 15.65 -0.38 -21.06
N ASN A 824 15.60 0.52 -22.04
CA ASN A 824 15.20 1.91 -21.83
C ASN A 824 13.68 2.11 -21.95
N TYR A 825 12.89 1.28 -21.27
CA TYR A 825 11.44 1.43 -21.21
C TYR A 825 11.07 2.44 -20.12
N TYR A 826 10.40 3.52 -20.53
CA TYR A 826 10.09 4.70 -19.71
C TYR A 826 9.71 4.35 -18.25
N TYR A 827 10.51 4.87 -17.29
CA TYR A 827 10.32 4.85 -15.83
C TYR A 827 10.56 3.52 -15.08
N ALA A 828 10.56 2.36 -15.73
CA ALA A 828 10.87 1.08 -15.10
C ALA A 828 12.39 0.85 -15.05
N PHE A 829 12.86 0.13 -14.03
CA PHE A 829 14.25 -0.34 -14.00
C PHE A 829 14.24 -1.81 -14.37
N ASP A 830 14.79 -2.13 -15.54
CA ASP A 830 14.77 -3.50 -16.10
C ASP A 830 16.06 -4.28 -15.77
N GLY A 831 16.96 -3.69 -14.99
CA GLY A 831 18.22 -4.29 -14.56
C GLY A 831 18.12 -5.08 -13.26
N THR A 832 19.24 -5.68 -12.85
CA THR A 832 19.39 -6.25 -11.50
C THR A 832 19.87 -5.16 -10.55
N PRO A 833 19.11 -4.81 -9.50
CA PRO A 833 19.50 -3.73 -8.59
C PRO A 833 20.61 -4.20 -7.65
N PHE A 834 21.41 -3.26 -7.16
CA PHE A 834 22.41 -3.52 -6.13
C PHE A 834 21.74 -3.59 -4.75
N THR A 835 21.74 -4.76 -4.10
CA THR A 835 21.10 -5.02 -2.80
C THR A 835 22.10 -5.37 -1.70
N GLY A 836 23.37 -5.54 -2.05
CA GLY A 836 24.49 -5.78 -1.15
C GLY A 836 25.00 -4.50 -0.47
N SER A 837 26.26 -4.52 -0.02
CA SER A 837 26.88 -3.32 0.56
C SER A 837 28.18 -2.94 -0.12
N PHE A 838 28.37 -1.68 -0.45
CA PHE A 838 29.61 -1.15 -1.01
C PHE A 838 30.22 -0.14 -0.05
N ASN A 839 31.28 -0.55 0.64
CA ASN A 839 32.04 0.29 1.55
C ASN A 839 33.25 0.90 0.82
N GLY A 840 33.22 2.21 0.56
CA GLY A 840 34.34 2.91 -0.01
C GLY A 840 35.55 2.97 0.92
N ASN A 841 35.38 2.72 2.22
CA ASN A 841 36.46 2.75 3.23
C ASN A 841 37.29 4.05 3.15
N ARG A 842 36.62 5.15 2.79
CA ARG A 842 37.18 6.48 2.55
C ARG A 842 38.15 6.57 1.36
N HIS A 843 38.16 5.58 0.47
CA HIS A 843 38.86 5.65 -0.80
C HIS A 843 38.06 6.40 -1.85
N LYS A 844 38.77 6.90 -2.87
CA LYS A 844 38.19 7.67 -3.98
C LYS A 844 38.06 6.81 -5.23
N ILE A 845 36.97 7.01 -5.98
CA ILE A 845 36.84 6.56 -7.37
C ILE A 845 36.87 7.79 -8.26
N THR A 846 37.87 7.91 -9.13
CA THR A 846 38.13 9.14 -9.89
C THR A 846 37.88 8.96 -11.39
N GLY A 847 37.56 10.05 -12.10
CA GLY A 847 37.53 10.09 -13.56
C GLY A 847 36.37 9.35 -14.23
N LEU A 848 35.24 9.17 -13.54
CA LEU A 848 34.04 8.55 -14.10
C LEU A 848 33.48 9.38 -15.27
N THR A 849 33.54 8.84 -16.49
CA THR A 849 32.93 9.47 -17.67
C THR A 849 31.80 8.61 -18.24
N ILE A 850 30.57 9.14 -18.25
CA ILE A 850 29.40 8.53 -18.91
C ILE A 850 28.90 9.48 -19.99
N ASP A 851 29.00 9.04 -21.25
CA ASP A 851 28.47 9.76 -22.40
C ASP A 851 27.46 8.87 -23.13
N ALA A 852 26.18 9.12 -22.89
CA ALA A 852 25.10 8.37 -23.54
C ALA A 852 24.96 8.73 -25.04
N ASN A 853 25.80 9.62 -25.60
CA ASN A 853 25.79 10.01 -27.02
C ASN A 853 24.43 10.53 -27.53
N GLY A 854 23.61 11.09 -26.64
CA GLY A 854 22.24 11.53 -26.96
C GLY A 854 21.24 10.38 -27.14
N ILE A 855 21.60 9.15 -26.76
CA ILE A 855 20.67 8.05 -26.52
C ILE A 855 19.98 8.34 -25.18
N ASP A 856 18.69 8.04 -25.13
CA ASP A 856 17.92 8.07 -23.89
C ASP A 856 18.35 6.84 -23.09
N SER A 857 19.01 7.05 -21.95
CA SER A 857 19.48 6.01 -21.04
C SER A 857 19.09 6.41 -19.63
N ASP A 858 18.28 5.57 -19.00
CA ASP A 858 17.71 5.82 -17.69
C ASP A 858 18.60 5.22 -16.58
N HIS A 859 18.48 5.73 -15.35
CA HIS A 859 19.18 5.23 -14.17
C HIS A 859 20.72 5.32 -14.30
N ILE A 860 21.24 6.54 -14.41
CA ILE A 860 22.65 6.81 -14.70
C ILE A 860 23.41 7.29 -13.45
N GLY A 861 24.60 6.71 -13.24
CA GLY A 861 25.57 7.06 -12.19
C GLY A 861 26.68 6.01 -12.11
N LEU A 862 27.51 6.05 -11.06
CA LEU A 862 28.36 4.90 -10.74
C LEU A 862 27.50 3.64 -10.52
N PHE A 863 26.36 3.81 -9.83
CA PHE A 863 25.30 2.83 -9.66
C PHE A 863 24.06 3.25 -10.46
N GLY A 864 23.37 2.31 -11.12
CA GLY A 864 22.09 2.59 -11.77
C GLY A 864 20.95 2.60 -10.77
N GLN A 865 20.69 1.45 -10.13
CA GLN A 865 19.75 1.35 -9.02
C GLN A 865 20.35 0.66 -7.78
N ILE A 866 20.25 1.31 -6.63
CA ILE A 866 20.38 0.66 -5.32
C ILE A 866 18.98 0.20 -4.90
N GLY A 867 18.82 -1.09 -4.68
CA GLY A 867 17.54 -1.73 -4.35
C GLY A 867 17.33 -1.96 -2.85
N PRO A 868 16.26 -2.69 -2.49
CA PRO A 868 15.90 -2.95 -1.10
C PRO A 868 17.04 -3.58 -0.31
N GLY A 869 17.37 -2.99 0.85
CA GLY A 869 18.47 -3.45 1.72
C GLY A 869 19.88 -3.07 1.22
N GLY A 870 20.00 -2.56 0.00
CA GLY A 870 21.26 -2.11 -0.59
C GLY A 870 21.84 -0.90 0.11
N SER A 871 23.17 -0.87 0.27
CA SER A 871 23.87 0.25 0.91
C SER A 871 25.16 0.62 0.19
N VAL A 872 25.40 1.92 0.02
CA VAL A 872 26.67 2.47 -0.47
C VAL A 872 27.12 3.53 0.52
N TYR A 873 28.35 3.40 1.04
CA TYR A 873 28.82 4.31 2.08
C TYR A 873 30.34 4.50 2.13
N ASP A 874 30.78 5.57 2.80
CA ASP A 874 32.20 5.95 2.97
C ASP A 874 32.96 6.08 1.63
N LEU A 875 32.32 6.67 0.61
CA LEU A 875 32.84 6.69 -0.76
C LEU A 875 32.83 8.10 -1.37
N THR A 876 33.97 8.51 -1.93
CA THR A 876 34.06 9.71 -2.77
C THR A 876 34.16 9.32 -4.24
N VAL A 877 33.28 9.86 -5.08
CA VAL A 877 33.36 9.76 -6.54
C VAL A 877 33.76 11.13 -7.09
N GLU A 878 35.00 11.24 -7.56
CA GLU A 878 35.64 12.49 -7.95
C GLU A 878 35.77 12.59 -9.48
N ASP A 879 35.73 13.83 -10.00
CA ASP A 879 35.87 14.12 -11.43
C ASP A 879 34.82 13.40 -12.30
N VAL A 880 33.56 13.37 -11.83
CA VAL A 880 32.45 12.81 -12.59
C VAL A 880 32.16 13.70 -13.81
N ASN A 881 31.96 13.09 -14.97
CA ASN A 881 31.52 13.76 -16.19
C ASN A 881 30.41 12.94 -16.85
N ILE A 882 29.16 13.30 -16.56
CA ILE A 882 27.97 12.61 -17.06
C ILE A 882 27.20 13.54 -18.01
N SER A 883 26.87 13.02 -19.20
CA SER A 883 26.06 13.70 -20.22
C SER A 883 25.06 12.75 -20.87
N CYS A 884 23.77 13.05 -20.72
CA CYS A 884 22.67 12.19 -21.16
C CYS A 884 21.70 12.88 -22.16
N GLY A 885 20.93 12.07 -22.90
CA GLY A 885 19.91 12.52 -23.86
C GLY A 885 18.62 13.06 -23.21
N LYS A 886 17.69 13.62 -24.01
CA LYS A 886 16.47 14.28 -23.50
C LYS A 886 15.40 13.31 -22.98
N GLY A 887 15.44 12.04 -23.33
CA GLY A 887 14.55 11.02 -22.76
C GLY A 887 15.12 10.37 -21.51
N SER A 888 16.33 10.73 -21.07
CA SER A 888 16.97 10.13 -19.90
C SER A 888 16.27 10.53 -18.60
N VAL A 889 15.95 9.53 -17.78
CA VAL A 889 15.29 9.60 -16.48
C VAL A 889 16.26 9.12 -15.40
N ASN A 890 16.32 9.80 -14.25
CA ASN A 890 17.16 9.44 -13.09
C ASN A 890 18.68 9.49 -13.37
N THR A 891 19.26 10.69 -13.31
CA THR A 891 20.70 10.91 -13.49
C THR A 891 21.32 11.45 -12.20
N GLY A 892 22.29 10.72 -11.63
CA GLY A 892 23.08 11.13 -10.48
C GLY A 892 24.57 10.88 -10.70
N GLY A 893 25.43 11.63 -10.01
CA GLY A 893 26.88 11.39 -10.06
C GLY A 893 27.28 10.04 -9.44
N LEU A 894 26.67 9.70 -8.30
CA LEU A 894 26.86 8.42 -7.62
C LEU A 894 25.83 7.40 -8.06
N VAL A 895 24.53 7.76 -8.04
CA VAL A 895 23.45 6.79 -8.24
C VAL A 895 22.29 7.36 -9.07
N GLY A 896 21.79 6.61 -10.04
CA GLY A 896 20.58 6.99 -10.77
C GLY A 896 19.37 7.03 -9.86
N LYS A 897 19.02 5.90 -9.25
CA LYS A 897 17.88 5.73 -8.35
C LYS A 897 18.22 4.94 -7.08
N ILE A 898 17.67 5.37 -5.95
CA ILE A 898 17.71 4.63 -4.69
C ILE A 898 16.27 4.21 -4.37
N PHE A 899 16.04 2.92 -4.19
CA PHE A 899 14.73 2.35 -3.88
C PHE A 899 14.83 1.40 -2.68
N LEU A 900 14.20 1.78 -1.56
CA LEU A 900 14.30 1.10 -0.26
C LEU A 900 15.76 0.81 0.17
N GLY A 901 16.69 1.66 -0.26
CA GLY A 901 18.13 1.54 -0.03
C GLY A 901 18.70 2.67 0.82
N ARG A 902 20.02 2.65 1.01
CA ARG A 902 20.74 3.65 1.81
C ARG A 902 22.00 4.15 1.12
N VAL A 903 22.20 5.46 1.12
CA VAL A 903 23.47 6.12 0.79
C VAL A 903 23.92 6.94 1.99
N GLU A 904 25.16 6.75 2.43
CA GLU A 904 25.68 7.35 3.67
C GLU A 904 27.14 7.77 3.55
N ASN A 905 27.50 8.96 4.04
CA ASN A 905 28.89 9.42 4.01
C ASN A 905 29.53 9.32 2.60
N CYS A 906 28.80 9.81 1.59
CA CYS A 906 29.22 9.80 0.21
C CYS A 906 29.37 11.22 -0.37
N ILE A 907 30.40 11.41 -1.20
CA ILE A 907 30.68 12.68 -1.87
C ILE A 907 30.76 12.46 -3.38
N ALA A 908 30.08 13.31 -4.15
CA ALA A 908 30.20 13.34 -5.61
C ALA A 908 30.70 14.72 -6.09
N THR A 909 31.74 14.76 -6.93
CA THR A 909 32.27 15.99 -7.54
C THR A 909 32.26 15.89 -9.06
N GLY A 910 32.32 17.03 -9.77
CA GLY A 910 32.37 17.06 -11.24
C GLY A 910 31.14 17.70 -11.89
N THR A 911 30.72 17.20 -13.06
CA THR A 911 29.58 17.73 -13.83
C THR A 911 28.57 16.63 -14.17
N VAL A 912 27.30 16.88 -13.86
CA VAL A 912 26.18 15.99 -14.20
C VAL A 912 25.18 16.74 -15.07
N SER A 913 24.98 16.26 -16.30
CA SER A 913 24.03 16.83 -17.26
C SER A 913 23.01 15.78 -17.72
N GLY A 914 21.72 16.05 -17.48
CA GLY A 914 20.60 15.16 -17.81
C GLY A 914 19.33 15.92 -18.22
N TYR A 915 18.16 15.26 -18.17
CA TYR A 915 16.89 15.88 -18.55
C TYR A 915 15.79 15.78 -17.49
N PHE A 916 15.26 14.60 -17.15
CA PHE A 916 14.08 14.49 -16.29
C PHE A 916 14.38 14.71 -14.81
N LEU A 917 15.01 13.74 -14.13
CA LEU A 917 15.32 13.79 -12.70
C LEU A 917 16.85 13.82 -12.56
N VAL A 918 17.42 14.98 -12.23
CA VAL A 918 18.87 15.18 -12.24
C VAL A 918 19.35 15.71 -10.90
N GLY A 919 20.26 14.97 -10.26
CA GLY A 919 20.95 15.39 -9.04
C GLY A 919 22.46 15.24 -9.14
N GLY A 920 23.23 15.97 -8.34
CA GLY A 920 24.68 15.82 -8.30
C GLY A 920 25.12 14.50 -7.66
N LEU A 921 24.39 14.04 -6.63
CA LEU A 921 24.63 12.74 -5.99
C LEU A 921 23.68 11.68 -6.54
N ALA A 922 22.37 11.94 -6.49
CA ALA A 922 21.32 10.99 -6.85
C ALA A 922 20.28 11.58 -7.81
N GLY A 923 19.86 10.85 -8.84
CA GLY A 923 18.74 11.29 -9.69
C GLY A 923 17.41 11.25 -8.95
N TYR A 924 17.08 10.09 -8.38
CA TYR A 924 15.81 9.82 -7.70
C TYR A 924 15.99 9.08 -6.37
N ASN A 925 15.52 9.69 -5.29
CA ASN A 925 15.47 9.10 -3.95
C ASN A 925 14.02 8.67 -3.64
N TYR A 926 13.71 7.39 -3.85
CA TYR A 926 12.36 6.86 -3.66
C TYR A 926 12.30 5.98 -2.41
N ARG A 927 11.55 6.43 -1.39
CA ARG A 927 11.34 5.68 -0.14
C ARG A 927 12.64 5.19 0.54
N SER A 928 13.74 5.93 0.36
CA SER A 928 15.10 5.55 0.74
C SER A 928 15.74 6.59 1.67
N ILE A 929 16.96 6.32 2.15
CA ILE A 929 17.69 7.24 3.05
C ILE A 929 18.97 7.72 2.35
N ILE A 930 19.16 9.04 2.32
CA ILE A 930 20.45 9.68 2.05
C ILE A 930 20.89 10.41 3.33
N LEU A 931 22.07 10.06 3.84
CA LEU A 931 22.57 10.54 5.12
C LEU A 931 24.01 11.07 4.96
N GLU A 932 24.34 12.18 5.61
CA GLU A 932 25.75 12.63 5.74
C GLU A 932 26.48 12.71 4.40
N SER A 933 25.81 13.18 3.35
CA SER A 933 26.31 13.09 1.98
C SER A 933 26.26 14.43 1.24
N CYS A 934 27.20 14.64 0.32
CA CYS A 934 27.36 15.91 -0.39
C CYS A 934 27.53 15.78 -1.90
N ALA A 935 27.03 16.80 -2.60
CA ALA A 935 27.32 17.03 -4.01
C ALA A 935 28.11 18.35 -4.18
N LEU A 936 29.34 18.23 -4.65
CA LEU A 936 30.28 19.34 -4.89
C LEU A 936 30.54 19.51 -6.39
N GLY A 937 29.57 19.13 -7.22
CA GLY A 937 29.65 19.18 -8.68
C GLY A 937 28.51 20.01 -9.28
N SER A 938 28.76 20.60 -10.45
CA SER A 938 27.74 21.37 -11.16
C SER A 938 26.69 20.46 -11.80
N VAL A 939 25.43 20.88 -11.72
CA VAL A 939 24.29 20.09 -12.20
C VAL A 939 23.51 20.87 -13.26
N GLN A 940 23.21 20.22 -14.38
CA GLN A 940 22.38 20.76 -15.44
C GLN A 940 21.26 19.78 -15.79
N GLY A 941 20.00 20.26 -15.81
CA GLY A 941 18.87 19.41 -16.13
C GLY A 941 17.68 20.12 -16.76
N GLY A 942 16.69 19.35 -17.19
CA GLY A 942 15.52 19.81 -17.93
C GLY A 942 14.27 20.03 -17.08
N ARG A 943 13.85 19.05 -16.27
CA ARG A 943 12.55 19.05 -15.57
C ARG A 943 12.68 19.25 -14.06
N CYS A 944 13.18 18.24 -13.34
CA CYS A 944 13.42 18.29 -11.89
C CYS A 944 14.92 18.25 -11.63
N VAL A 945 15.48 19.36 -11.16
CA VAL A 945 16.93 19.51 -11.00
C VAL A 945 17.25 19.94 -9.57
N GLY A 946 18.06 19.16 -8.87
CA GLY A 946 18.58 19.50 -7.56
C GLY A 946 20.10 19.41 -7.53
N GLY A 947 20.77 20.18 -6.66
CA GLY A 947 22.21 20.06 -6.50
C GLY A 947 22.62 18.71 -5.91
N LEU A 948 21.85 18.17 -4.96
CA LEU A 948 22.06 16.83 -4.39
C LEU A 948 21.18 15.78 -5.07
N VAL A 949 19.86 16.03 -5.10
CA VAL A 949 18.85 15.06 -5.56
C VAL A 949 17.87 15.70 -6.55
N GLY A 950 17.62 15.06 -7.68
CA GLY A 950 16.60 15.52 -8.63
C GLY A 950 15.20 15.51 -8.02
N GLU A 951 14.76 14.34 -7.56
CA GLU A 951 13.50 14.15 -6.83
C GLU A 951 13.68 13.26 -5.59
N SER A 952 13.08 13.66 -4.47
CA SER A 952 12.95 12.85 -3.26
C SER A 952 11.48 12.58 -2.99
N ASN A 953 11.02 11.38 -3.36
CA ASN A 953 9.63 10.97 -3.21
C ASN A 953 9.51 9.98 -2.05
N LYS A 954 8.93 10.44 -0.92
CA LYS A 954 8.84 9.70 0.34
C LYS A 954 10.21 9.20 0.88
N GLY A 955 11.33 9.65 0.33
CA GLY A 955 12.68 9.38 0.82
C GLY A 955 13.14 10.44 1.81
N SER A 956 14.04 10.08 2.72
CA SER A 956 14.60 10.97 3.73
C SER A 956 15.98 11.48 3.32
N ILE A 957 16.20 12.78 3.48
CA ILE A 957 17.51 13.42 3.27
C ILE A 957 17.90 14.06 4.60
N LEU A 958 19.01 13.61 5.18
CA LEU A 958 19.44 14.01 6.52
C LEU A 958 20.91 14.40 6.51
N ARG A 959 21.26 15.56 7.07
CA ARG A 959 22.67 15.98 7.20
C ARG A 959 23.38 16.02 5.85
N CYS A 960 22.79 16.66 4.85
CA CYS A 960 23.32 16.68 3.48
C CYS A 960 23.58 18.09 2.93
N GLY A 961 24.47 18.20 1.94
CA GLY A 961 24.89 19.48 1.38
C GLY A 961 25.02 19.51 -0.15
N ALA A 962 24.76 20.65 -0.77
CA ALA A 962 25.06 20.92 -2.17
C ALA A 962 25.71 22.29 -2.38
N ASN A 963 26.91 22.32 -2.97
CA ASN A 963 27.76 23.52 -2.95
C ASN A 963 27.92 24.21 -4.32
N GLU A 964 27.70 23.49 -5.41
CA GLU A 964 28.00 23.97 -6.77
C GLU A 964 26.76 24.36 -7.58
N ASN A 965 27.00 25.03 -8.71
CA ASN A 965 25.93 25.64 -9.53
C ASN A 965 24.90 24.62 -10.03
N VAL A 966 23.62 24.98 -9.91
CA VAL A 966 22.47 24.22 -10.42
C VAL A 966 21.78 25.01 -11.53
N THR A 967 21.70 24.44 -12.73
CA THR A 967 21.02 25.03 -13.88
C THR A 967 19.84 24.16 -14.31
N GLY A 968 18.61 24.63 -14.07
CA GLY A 968 17.39 23.94 -14.43
C GLY A 968 16.67 24.51 -15.66
N GLY A 969 15.89 23.65 -16.30
CA GLY A 969 15.11 23.94 -17.51
C GLY A 969 13.74 24.55 -17.22
N TYR A 970 12.70 23.70 -17.17
CA TYR A 970 11.30 24.08 -17.40
C TYR A 970 10.35 23.88 -16.20
N GLU A 971 10.66 23.05 -15.19
CA GLU A 971 9.73 22.80 -14.07
C GLU A 971 10.30 23.18 -12.70
N TYR A 972 11.03 22.27 -12.03
CA TYR A 972 11.45 22.40 -10.64
C TYR A 972 12.97 22.50 -10.56
N THR A 973 13.48 23.55 -9.94
CA THR A 973 14.92 23.72 -9.74
C THR A 973 15.19 24.12 -8.29
N GLY A 974 15.94 23.30 -7.56
CA GLY A 974 16.33 23.56 -6.19
C GLY A 974 17.84 23.48 -6.01
N GLY A 975 18.39 24.25 -5.06
CA GLY A 975 19.82 24.15 -4.73
C GLY A 975 20.19 22.80 -4.13
N LEU A 976 19.32 22.20 -3.31
CA LEU A 976 19.51 20.85 -2.75
C LEU A 976 18.65 19.81 -3.48
N VAL A 977 17.34 20.05 -3.56
CA VAL A 977 16.36 19.09 -4.11
C VAL A 977 15.46 19.74 -5.15
N GLY A 978 15.28 19.13 -6.31
CA GLY A 978 14.33 19.63 -7.30
C GLY A 978 12.88 19.53 -6.81
N LEU A 979 12.40 18.30 -6.60
CA LEU A 979 11.06 17.99 -6.09
C LEU A 979 11.17 17.17 -4.79
N ASN A 980 10.51 17.61 -3.72
CA ASN A 980 10.51 16.91 -2.42
C ASN A 980 9.10 16.58 -1.93
N VAL A 981 8.90 15.33 -1.52
CA VAL A 981 7.70 14.83 -0.85
C VAL A 981 8.04 14.26 0.55
N GLY A 982 9.31 13.95 0.81
CA GLY A 982 9.79 13.37 2.08
C GLY A 982 10.36 14.39 3.07
N PRO A 983 10.92 13.94 4.20
CA PRO A 983 11.60 14.81 5.15
C PRO A 983 13.00 15.22 4.64
N VAL A 984 13.31 16.51 4.79
CA VAL A 984 14.64 17.10 4.56
C VAL A 984 15.07 17.79 5.84
N ASP A 985 16.00 17.15 6.56
CA ASP A 985 16.41 17.59 7.88
C ASP A 985 17.92 17.90 7.88
N ASP A 986 18.29 18.95 8.62
CA ASP A 986 19.69 19.33 8.86
C ASP A 986 20.51 19.46 7.57
N SER A 987 20.01 20.14 6.54
CA SER A 987 20.65 20.14 5.21
C SER A 987 20.83 21.54 4.62
N TYR A 988 21.75 21.70 3.67
CA TYR A 988 22.08 23.02 3.14
C TYR A 988 22.34 23.08 1.64
N ALA A 989 22.13 24.26 1.04
CA ALA A 989 22.53 24.57 -0.32
C ALA A 989 23.25 25.92 -0.41
N THR A 990 24.42 25.97 -1.05
CA THR A 990 25.18 27.22 -1.26
C THR A 990 25.46 27.56 -2.73
N GLY A 991 25.25 26.62 -3.64
CA GLY A 991 25.48 26.81 -5.07
C GLY A 991 24.46 27.72 -5.75
N ASN A 992 24.88 28.48 -6.77
CA ASN A 992 23.98 29.38 -7.50
C ASN A 992 22.88 28.59 -8.25
N VAL A 993 21.62 29.01 -8.12
CA VAL A 993 20.46 28.34 -8.71
C VAL A 993 19.87 29.19 -9.83
N VAL A 994 19.97 28.69 -11.06
CA VAL A 994 19.51 29.37 -12.28
C VAL A 994 18.46 28.52 -12.98
N GLY A 995 17.29 29.09 -13.27
CA GLY A 995 16.30 28.47 -14.16
C GLY A 995 16.20 29.20 -15.51
N THR A 996 15.60 28.56 -16.51
CA THR A 996 15.25 29.23 -17.78
C THR A 996 14.00 30.10 -17.62
N GLU A 997 13.65 30.88 -18.65
CA GLU A 997 12.42 31.70 -18.68
C GLU A 997 11.11 30.90 -18.54
N TYR A 998 11.18 29.58 -18.66
CA TYR A 998 10.04 28.68 -18.52
C TYR A 998 9.92 28.03 -17.14
N ALA A 999 10.97 28.10 -16.30
CA ALA A 999 10.92 27.57 -14.95
C ALA A 999 10.12 28.51 -14.04
N ASP A 1000 8.98 28.04 -13.56
CA ASP A 1000 8.09 28.79 -12.67
C ASP A 1000 8.33 28.47 -11.17
N LYS A 1001 9.19 27.49 -10.86
CA LYS A 1001 9.36 26.93 -9.50
C LYS A 1001 10.84 26.72 -9.17
N ILE A 1002 11.52 27.83 -8.92
CA ILE A 1002 12.94 27.87 -8.59
C ILE A 1002 13.08 28.26 -7.12
N GLY A 1003 13.73 27.42 -6.30
CA GLY A 1003 13.99 27.70 -4.89
C GLY A 1003 15.45 27.55 -4.51
N GLY A 1004 15.92 28.33 -3.53
CA GLY A 1004 17.31 28.26 -3.06
C GLY A 1004 17.66 26.91 -2.43
N LEU A 1005 16.74 26.28 -1.70
CA LEU A 1005 16.91 24.93 -1.14
C LEU A 1005 16.13 23.88 -1.95
N ILE A 1006 14.82 24.09 -2.14
CA ILE A 1006 13.93 23.13 -2.81
C ILE A 1006 13.12 23.80 -3.92
N GLY A 1007 13.04 23.19 -5.11
CA GLY A 1007 12.21 23.70 -6.21
C GLY A 1007 10.71 23.59 -5.91
N TYR A 1008 10.22 22.38 -5.59
CA TYR A 1008 8.86 22.15 -5.11
C TYR A 1008 8.85 21.28 -3.86
N ASN A 1009 8.15 21.72 -2.82
CA ASN A 1009 8.03 20.99 -1.56
C ASN A 1009 6.58 20.58 -1.28
N SER A 1010 6.39 19.32 -0.93
CA SER A 1010 5.17 18.76 -0.33
C SER A 1010 5.48 17.99 0.97
N GLY A 1011 6.74 18.05 1.43
CA GLY A 1011 7.23 17.36 2.62
C GLY A 1011 7.49 18.29 3.79
N THR A 1012 8.26 17.79 4.76
CA THR A 1012 8.71 18.59 5.92
C THR A 1012 10.16 19.00 5.73
N ILE A 1013 10.48 20.24 6.05
CA ILE A 1013 11.86 20.72 6.12
C ILE A 1013 12.17 21.14 7.55
N ARG A 1014 13.29 20.68 8.09
CA ARG A 1014 13.78 21.08 9.41
C ARG A 1014 15.23 21.49 9.37
N ASN A 1015 15.58 22.49 10.16
CA ASN A 1015 16.96 22.90 10.45
C ASN A 1015 17.83 22.99 9.20
N SER A 1016 17.30 23.59 8.14
CA SER A 1016 17.95 23.58 6.83
C SER A 1016 18.06 24.99 6.28
N TYR A 1017 19.10 25.27 5.49
CA TYR A 1017 19.34 26.62 5.00
C TYR A 1017 19.80 26.72 3.53
N ALA A 1018 19.49 27.86 2.90
CA ALA A 1018 19.99 28.21 1.57
C ALA A 1018 20.83 29.51 1.63
N ALA A 1019 22.09 29.41 1.23
CA ALA A 1019 23.03 30.53 1.14
C ALA A 1019 23.53 30.70 -0.31
N CYS A 1020 22.60 30.93 -1.22
CA CYS A 1020 22.87 30.99 -2.66
C CYS A 1020 22.22 32.21 -3.32
N THR A 1021 22.80 32.65 -4.45
CA THR A 1021 22.06 33.47 -5.40
C THR A 1021 21.03 32.60 -6.12
N VAL A 1022 19.78 33.05 -6.20
CA VAL A 1022 18.69 32.29 -6.83
C VAL A 1022 17.78 33.22 -7.64
N ALA A 1023 17.40 32.77 -8.85
CA ALA A 1023 16.55 33.56 -9.75
C ALA A 1023 15.06 33.60 -9.34
N GLY A 1024 14.62 32.66 -8.51
CA GLY A 1024 13.25 32.55 -8.00
C GLY A 1024 13.13 32.92 -6.51
N SER A 1025 12.74 31.96 -5.69
CA SER A 1025 12.43 32.12 -4.27
C SER A 1025 13.62 31.76 -3.37
N GLY A 1026 13.71 32.40 -2.20
CA GLY A 1026 14.88 32.30 -1.33
C GLY A 1026 15.13 30.91 -0.75
N LEU A 1027 14.05 30.17 -0.44
CA LEU A 1027 14.14 28.83 0.16
C LEU A 1027 13.40 27.78 -0.67
N VAL A 1028 12.11 28.00 -0.95
CA VAL A 1028 11.24 27.03 -1.63
C VAL A 1028 10.57 27.70 -2.83
N GLY A 1029 10.67 27.08 -4.02
CA GLY A 1029 10.06 27.63 -5.23
C GLY A 1029 8.53 27.56 -5.21
N ARG A 1030 7.96 26.39 -4.86
CA ARG A 1030 6.50 26.16 -4.84
C ARG A 1030 6.05 25.05 -3.89
N GLU A 1031 4.79 25.12 -3.50
CA GLU A 1031 4.07 24.12 -2.69
C GLU A 1031 2.77 23.68 -3.38
N PRO A 1032 2.16 22.54 -2.96
CA PRO A 1032 0.83 22.12 -3.44
C PRO A 1032 -0.26 23.16 -3.14
N SER A 1033 -1.31 23.16 -3.98
CA SER A 1033 -2.48 24.04 -3.80
C SER A 1033 -3.35 23.65 -2.60
N TYR A 1034 -3.23 22.40 -2.13
CA TYR A 1034 -3.97 21.84 -1.01
C TYR A 1034 -3.02 21.00 -0.15
N GLY A 1035 -3.09 21.15 1.18
CA GLY A 1035 -2.14 20.55 2.13
C GLY A 1035 -1.12 21.56 2.66
N ASN A 1036 -0.74 21.41 3.95
CA ASN A 1036 0.23 22.30 4.59
C ASN A 1036 1.62 21.64 4.59
N CYS A 1037 2.59 22.31 3.97
CA CYS A 1037 4.00 22.00 4.21
C CYS A 1037 4.40 22.42 5.63
N THR A 1038 5.34 21.71 6.24
CA THR A 1038 5.84 22.03 7.58
C THR A 1038 7.29 22.49 7.49
N TYR A 1039 7.59 23.63 8.12
CA TYR A 1039 8.92 24.22 8.22
C TYR A 1039 9.27 24.41 9.68
N ILE A 1040 10.49 24.05 10.07
CA ILE A 1040 10.97 24.20 11.44
C ILE A 1040 12.42 24.69 11.39
N GLY A 1041 12.67 25.91 11.87
CA GLY A 1041 14.02 26.45 11.96
C GLY A 1041 14.75 26.53 10.62
N CYS A 1042 14.06 26.92 9.53
CA CYS A 1042 14.65 27.00 8.20
C CYS A 1042 15.09 28.43 7.85
N PHE A 1043 16.19 28.58 7.12
CA PHE A 1043 16.79 29.89 6.86
C PHE A 1043 17.21 30.11 5.40
N TRP A 1044 17.20 31.36 4.92
CA TRP A 1044 17.88 31.70 3.66
C TRP A 1044 18.55 33.07 3.73
N ASP A 1045 19.61 33.24 2.94
CA ASP A 1045 20.32 34.52 2.85
C ASP A 1045 19.57 35.52 1.96
N ASN A 1046 19.04 36.58 2.57
CA ASN A 1046 18.31 37.65 1.88
C ASN A 1046 19.18 38.85 1.46
N THR A 1047 20.50 38.79 1.73
CA THR A 1047 21.49 39.77 1.27
C THR A 1047 21.96 39.43 -0.14
N ILE A 1048 22.16 38.15 -0.43
CA ILE A 1048 22.57 37.65 -1.76
C ILE A 1048 21.42 37.00 -2.56
N GLY A 1049 20.36 36.58 -1.87
CA GLY A 1049 19.15 36.02 -2.46
C GLY A 1049 17.96 37.01 -2.47
N PRO A 1050 16.76 36.55 -2.86
CA PRO A 1050 15.54 37.34 -2.80
C PRO A 1050 15.07 37.57 -1.35
N THR A 1051 14.22 38.58 -1.15
CA THR A 1051 13.72 38.95 0.19
C THR A 1051 12.70 37.97 0.75
N ASP A 1052 12.01 37.21 -0.11
CA ASP A 1052 10.92 36.32 0.25
C ASP A 1052 11.33 34.86 0.04
N GLY A 1053 10.97 33.98 0.97
CA GLY A 1053 11.39 32.59 0.93
C GLY A 1053 10.58 31.73 -0.03
N LEU A 1054 9.28 32.06 -0.24
CA LEU A 1054 8.39 31.40 -1.21
C LEU A 1054 8.13 32.21 -2.48
N GLY A 1055 8.31 33.53 -2.50
CA GLY A 1055 8.25 34.36 -3.70
C GLY A 1055 6.86 34.53 -4.38
N TYR A 1056 5.89 33.64 -4.16
CA TYR A 1056 4.52 33.73 -4.72
C TYR A 1056 3.40 33.82 -3.67
N LYS A 1057 3.71 33.65 -2.39
CA LYS A 1057 2.81 33.83 -1.25
C LYS A 1057 3.57 34.32 -0.02
N THR A 1058 2.84 34.77 1.00
CA THR A 1058 3.44 35.11 2.29
C THR A 1058 4.07 33.88 2.93
N ASP A 1059 5.26 34.05 3.48
CA ASP A 1059 6.01 32.97 4.12
C ASP A 1059 5.23 32.43 5.34
N PRO A 1060 5.02 31.10 5.44
CA PRO A 1060 4.45 30.46 6.62
C PRO A 1060 5.45 30.52 7.79
N GLY A 1061 4.96 30.28 9.00
CA GLY A 1061 5.83 30.20 10.18
C GLY A 1061 6.84 29.05 10.07
N GLY A 1062 8.05 29.25 10.61
CA GLY A 1062 9.13 28.25 10.65
C GLY A 1062 10.23 28.43 9.61
N MET A 1063 10.13 29.44 8.74
CA MET A 1063 11.19 29.87 7.83
C MET A 1063 11.48 31.37 7.97
N VAL A 1064 12.75 31.75 7.91
CA VAL A 1064 13.20 33.14 8.13
C VAL A 1064 14.31 33.54 7.15
N GLY A 1065 14.13 34.68 6.49
CA GLY A 1065 15.17 35.29 5.65
C GLY A 1065 16.04 36.19 6.51
N GLU A 1066 17.34 35.91 6.56
CA GLU A 1066 18.31 36.62 7.39
C GLU A 1066 19.45 37.21 6.55
N SER A 1067 20.15 38.20 7.10
CA SER A 1067 21.32 38.76 6.44
C SER A 1067 22.49 37.79 6.46
N THR A 1068 23.47 37.97 5.56
CA THR A 1068 24.72 37.19 5.59
C THR A 1068 25.40 37.26 6.96
N GLU A 1069 25.45 38.44 7.58
CA GLU A 1069 26.04 38.61 8.92
C GLU A 1069 25.32 37.76 9.98
N ASN A 1070 23.99 37.72 9.95
CA ASN A 1070 23.19 36.92 10.89
C ASN A 1070 23.29 35.42 10.62
N LEU A 1071 23.33 35.00 9.35
CA LEU A 1071 23.54 33.59 8.97
C LEU A 1071 24.98 33.11 9.17
N GLN A 1072 25.91 34.03 9.35
CA GLN A 1072 27.25 33.75 9.83
C GLN A 1072 27.33 33.83 11.36
N THR A 1073 26.21 33.84 12.11
CA THR A 1073 26.21 33.93 13.57
C THR A 1073 25.49 32.73 14.22
N GLN A 1074 26.17 31.99 15.10
CA GLN A 1074 25.71 30.76 15.77
C GLN A 1074 24.43 30.99 16.60
N SER A 1075 24.31 32.16 17.25
CA SER A 1075 23.12 32.47 18.07
C SER A 1075 21.84 32.47 17.24
N THR A 1076 21.91 32.84 15.96
CA THR A 1076 20.76 32.84 15.04
C THR A 1076 20.12 31.45 14.93
N PHE A 1077 20.95 30.41 14.90
CA PHE A 1077 20.50 29.03 14.71
C PHE A 1077 20.18 28.34 16.04
N THR A 1078 20.99 28.56 17.07
CA THR A 1078 20.75 27.99 18.40
C THR A 1078 19.46 28.55 19.04
N ASP A 1079 19.11 29.81 18.79
CA ASP A 1079 17.81 30.37 19.19
C ASP A 1079 16.62 29.70 18.47
N ALA A 1080 16.85 29.13 17.28
CA ALA A 1080 15.87 28.35 16.52
C ALA A 1080 15.91 26.84 16.85
N GLY A 1081 16.73 26.42 17.82
CA GLY A 1081 16.80 25.05 18.29
C GLY A 1081 17.80 24.14 17.55
N TRP A 1082 18.74 24.70 16.79
CA TRP A 1082 19.79 23.91 16.13
C TRP A 1082 20.83 23.42 17.15
N ASP A 1083 21.30 22.20 16.94
CA ASP A 1083 22.28 21.50 17.77
C ASP A 1083 23.70 21.69 17.19
N PHE A 1084 24.49 22.54 17.83
CA PHE A 1084 25.85 22.87 17.41
C PHE A 1084 26.89 22.16 18.27
N VAL A 1085 28.06 21.85 17.69
CA VAL A 1085 29.16 21.25 18.44
C VAL A 1085 29.46 22.09 19.70
N TRP A 1086 29.52 21.41 20.86
CA TRP A 1086 29.80 22.00 22.19
C TRP A 1086 28.67 22.86 22.78
N GLU A 1087 27.51 22.88 22.14
CA GLU A 1087 26.25 23.36 22.68
C GLU A 1087 25.54 22.19 23.41
N THR A 1088 24.79 22.44 24.49
CA THR A 1088 24.11 21.34 25.24
C THR A 1088 22.63 21.60 25.55
N THR A 1089 22.13 22.77 25.17
CA THR A 1089 20.77 23.26 25.43
C THR A 1089 19.78 22.66 24.43
N ASN A 1090 20.18 22.52 23.16
CA ASN A 1090 19.35 22.05 22.07
C ASN A 1090 19.61 20.59 21.68
N GLY A 1091 20.59 19.94 22.30
CA GLY A 1091 20.93 18.55 22.06
C GLY A 1091 22.35 18.25 22.51
N THR A 1092 22.78 17.02 22.27
CA THR A 1092 24.19 16.60 22.38
C THR A 1092 24.60 15.80 21.14
N GLY A 1093 23.86 15.97 20.05
CA GLY A 1093 24.07 15.31 18.78
C GLY A 1093 25.13 15.99 17.93
N ASP A 1094 25.49 17.24 18.25
CA ASP A 1094 26.58 18.02 17.64
C ASP A 1094 26.49 17.98 16.10
N ILE A 1095 25.38 18.47 15.54
CA ILE A 1095 25.06 18.31 14.11
C ILE A 1095 25.78 19.36 13.25
N TRP A 1096 25.85 20.60 13.73
CA TRP A 1096 26.36 21.75 12.99
C TRP A 1096 27.61 22.35 13.65
N ALA A 1097 28.50 22.92 12.84
CA ALA A 1097 29.62 23.75 13.27
C ALA A 1097 29.59 25.07 12.49
N ILE A 1098 29.95 26.19 13.11
CA ILE A 1098 30.01 27.49 12.43
C ILE A 1098 31.17 28.32 12.96
N CYS A 1099 31.73 29.13 12.08
CA CYS A 1099 32.61 30.23 12.45
C CYS A 1099 31.89 31.57 12.42
N ASP A 1100 31.66 32.13 13.61
CA ASP A 1100 30.97 33.42 13.74
C ASP A 1100 31.63 34.52 12.91
N ASN A 1101 30.86 35.14 12.03
CA ASN A 1101 31.21 36.22 11.10
C ASN A 1101 32.25 35.83 10.02
N VAL A 1102 32.46 34.54 9.77
CA VAL A 1102 33.41 34.06 8.76
C VAL A 1102 32.68 33.34 7.62
N ASP A 1103 31.93 32.29 7.95
CA ASP A 1103 31.28 31.42 6.98
C ASP A 1103 29.93 30.92 7.51
N TYR A 1104 29.12 30.34 6.63
CA TYR A 1104 27.84 29.71 6.98
C TYR A 1104 28.05 28.41 7.79
N PRO A 1105 27.01 27.88 8.49
CA PRO A 1105 27.13 26.61 9.19
C PRO A 1105 27.55 25.46 8.27
N LYS A 1106 28.60 24.73 8.62
CA LYS A 1106 28.96 23.46 7.99
C LYS A 1106 28.42 22.31 8.86
N LEU A 1107 28.18 21.15 8.26
CA LEU A 1107 27.85 19.97 9.04
C LEU A 1107 29.08 19.55 9.86
N ALA A 1108 28.89 19.10 11.10
CA ALA A 1108 30.00 18.82 12.01
C ALA A 1108 30.98 17.77 11.44
N TRP A 1109 30.48 16.80 10.66
CA TRP A 1109 31.33 15.81 10.00
C TRP A 1109 32.23 16.38 8.89
N GLN A 1110 31.89 17.57 8.36
CA GLN A 1110 32.70 18.31 7.38
C GLN A 1110 33.75 19.20 8.06
N PHE A 1111 33.72 19.34 9.38
CA PHE A 1111 34.57 20.23 10.14
C PHE A 1111 35.83 19.49 10.64
N ILE A 1112 37.01 19.97 10.26
CA ILE A 1112 38.29 19.36 10.65
C ILE A 1112 38.80 19.99 11.96
N LEU A 1113 38.84 19.22 13.05
CA LEU A 1113 39.45 19.65 14.30
C LEU A 1113 40.96 19.88 14.13
N GLY A 1114 41.38 21.14 14.20
CA GLY A 1114 42.79 21.55 14.09
C GLY A 1114 43.13 22.31 12.81
N ASP A 1115 42.22 22.44 11.85
CA ASP A 1115 42.29 23.42 10.77
C ASP A 1115 41.90 24.79 11.34
N ILE A 1116 42.90 25.58 11.69
CA ILE A 1116 42.77 26.83 12.46
C ILE A 1116 42.70 28.03 11.51
N ASP A 1117 43.28 27.92 10.33
CA ASP A 1117 43.27 28.99 9.33
C ASP A 1117 42.20 28.83 8.24
N GLY A 1118 41.48 27.70 8.25
CA GLY A 1118 40.30 27.43 7.43
C GLY A 1118 40.64 27.10 5.98
N ASP A 1119 41.87 26.63 5.72
CA ASP A 1119 42.34 26.24 4.40
C ASP A 1119 42.05 24.78 4.03
N GLU A 1120 41.31 24.07 4.91
CA GLU A 1120 40.90 22.67 4.79
C GLU A 1120 42.06 21.67 4.89
N ASN A 1121 43.23 22.11 5.38
CA ASN A 1121 44.35 21.26 5.76
C ASN A 1121 44.71 21.45 7.24
N ILE A 1122 45.54 20.53 7.77
CA ILE A 1122 46.21 20.74 9.05
C ILE A 1122 47.70 20.77 8.78
N ASP A 1123 48.26 21.97 8.73
CA ASP A 1123 49.61 22.19 8.28
C ASP A 1123 50.41 23.17 9.17
N PHE A 1124 51.52 23.65 8.64
CA PHE A 1124 52.40 24.54 9.38
C PHE A 1124 51.84 25.96 9.55
N GLY A 1125 50.90 26.37 8.70
CA GLY A 1125 50.08 27.57 8.80
C GLY A 1125 49.19 27.53 10.04
N ASP A 1126 48.44 26.45 10.23
CA ASP A 1126 47.61 26.22 11.42
C ASP A 1126 48.44 26.17 12.69
N PHE A 1127 49.56 25.47 12.65
CA PHE A 1127 50.46 25.42 13.80
C PHE A 1127 51.06 26.78 14.13
N ALA A 1128 51.35 27.61 13.12
CA ALA A 1128 51.84 28.96 13.33
C ALA A 1128 50.76 29.86 13.96
N GLN A 1129 49.50 29.69 13.60
CA GLN A 1129 48.37 30.36 14.25
C GLN A 1129 48.15 29.84 15.68
N LEU A 1130 48.16 28.52 15.87
CA LEU A 1130 48.11 27.85 17.17
C LEU A 1130 49.21 28.39 18.10
N ALA A 1131 50.46 28.33 17.66
CA ALA A 1131 51.61 28.80 18.43
C ALA A 1131 51.61 30.32 18.65
N GLY A 1132 51.06 31.09 17.70
CA GLY A 1132 50.92 32.55 17.79
C GLY A 1132 49.95 32.99 18.90
N SER A 1133 48.89 32.22 19.12
CA SER A 1133 47.88 32.49 20.13
C SER A 1133 48.24 31.94 21.52
N TRP A 1134 49.29 31.11 21.64
CA TRP A 1134 49.81 30.49 22.88
C TRP A 1134 50.17 31.46 24.02
N GLN A 1135 50.25 32.77 23.72
CA GLN A 1135 50.60 33.81 24.69
C GLN A 1135 49.45 34.76 25.06
N GLN A 1136 48.27 34.60 24.47
CA GLN A 1136 47.12 35.48 24.72
C GLN A 1136 46.05 34.72 25.51
N ILE A 1137 45.68 35.24 26.68
CA ILE A 1137 44.48 34.76 27.39
C ILE A 1137 43.29 35.33 26.62
N VAL A 1138 42.66 34.52 25.78
CA VAL A 1138 41.46 34.93 25.04
C VAL A 1138 40.29 34.07 25.52
N ASP A 1139 39.31 34.72 26.16
CA ASP A 1139 37.98 34.14 26.35
C ASP A 1139 37.25 34.28 25.00
N SER A 1140 37.36 33.31 24.11
CA SER A 1140 36.55 33.28 22.88
C SER A 1140 36.26 31.84 22.43
N PHE A 1141 34.99 31.45 22.51
CA PHE A 1141 34.42 30.36 21.71
C PHE A 1141 34.51 30.78 20.22
N TYR A 1142 34.97 29.86 19.38
CA TYR A 1142 35.61 30.01 18.04
C TYR A 1142 34.87 30.96 17.05
N CYS A 1143 35.49 31.80 16.21
CA CYS A 1143 36.72 31.62 15.40
C CYS A 1143 37.82 32.69 15.58
N GLY A 1144 39.05 32.17 15.49
CA GLY A 1144 40.32 32.76 15.93
C GLY A 1144 41.03 31.90 16.99
N GLY A 1145 40.41 30.79 17.43
CA GLY A 1145 40.75 30.03 18.62
C GLY A 1145 41.61 28.79 18.41
N VAL A 1146 42.06 28.29 19.54
CA VAL A 1146 43.21 27.40 19.70
C VAL A 1146 42.98 26.44 20.87
N ASP A 1147 41.74 26.47 21.38
CA ASP A 1147 41.12 25.62 22.39
C ASP A 1147 40.27 24.60 21.63
N LEU A 1148 40.92 23.49 21.27
CA LEU A 1148 40.35 22.42 20.43
C LEU A 1148 39.55 21.41 21.26
N ASN A 1149 39.61 21.48 22.59
CA ASN A 1149 38.86 20.61 23.49
C ASN A 1149 37.60 21.28 24.08
N GLY A 1150 37.42 22.58 23.85
CA GLY A 1150 36.24 23.33 24.25
C GLY A 1150 36.13 23.59 25.76
N ASP A 1151 37.23 23.49 26.52
CA ASP A 1151 37.24 23.65 27.98
C ASP A 1151 37.36 25.12 28.45
N GLY A 1152 37.43 26.04 27.50
CA GLY A 1152 37.58 27.48 27.71
C GLY A 1152 39.03 27.88 27.98
N ARG A 1153 40.02 27.01 27.71
CA ARG A 1153 41.44 27.29 27.88
C ARG A 1153 42.25 26.70 26.74
N MET A 1154 43.14 27.54 26.21
CA MET A 1154 44.23 27.04 25.39
C MET A 1154 45.35 26.48 26.27
N ASP A 1155 45.53 25.17 26.25
CA ASP A 1155 46.58 24.48 26.97
C ASP A 1155 47.20 23.30 26.20
N PHE A 1156 47.95 22.46 26.90
CA PHE A 1156 48.67 21.34 26.29
C PHE A 1156 47.75 20.29 25.66
N PHE A 1157 46.51 20.17 26.14
CA PHE A 1157 45.53 19.24 25.60
C PHE A 1157 45.09 19.64 24.19
N ASP A 1158 45.06 20.94 23.88
CA ASP A 1158 44.74 21.41 22.52
C ASP A 1158 45.86 21.15 21.53
N ILE A 1159 47.14 21.34 21.93
CA ILE A 1159 48.26 20.87 21.11
C ILE A 1159 48.19 19.36 20.89
N ALA A 1160 47.78 18.60 21.90
CA ALA A 1160 47.69 17.14 21.76
C ALA A 1160 46.61 16.75 20.73
N ILE A 1161 45.46 17.44 20.73
CA ILE A 1161 44.41 17.26 19.72
C ILE A 1161 44.95 17.67 18.35
N PHE A 1162 45.45 18.90 18.19
CA PHE A 1162 46.02 19.40 16.95
C PHE A 1162 47.08 18.44 16.36
N ALA A 1163 48.05 18.03 17.18
CA ALA A 1163 49.11 17.12 16.75
C ALA A 1163 48.58 15.73 16.39
N SER A 1164 47.51 15.25 17.03
CA SER A 1164 46.89 13.97 16.69
C SER A 1164 46.24 13.99 15.32
N HIS A 1165 45.58 15.10 14.97
CA HIS A 1165 44.97 15.28 13.66
C HIS A 1165 46.02 15.57 12.57
N TRP A 1166 47.04 16.39 12.86
CA TRP A 1166 48.16 16.63 11.93
C TRP A 1166 48.92 15.33 11.60
N LEU A 1167 49.23 14.50 12.61
CA LEU A 1167 49.95 13.24 12.39
C LEU A 1167 49.09 12.16 11.71
N ALA A 1168 47.76 12.30 11.74
CA ALA A 1168 46.84 11.40 11.05
C ALA A 1168 46.80 11.65 9.52
N GLY A 1169 47.36 12.77 9.04
CA GLY A 1169 47.50 13.05 7.60
C GLY A 1169 46.15 13.20 6.89
N THR A 1170 45.19 13.86 7.52
CA THR A 1170 43.87 14.15 6.91
C THR A 1170 44.02 15.25 5.86
N GLU A 1171 44.39 14.87 4.63
CA GLU A 1171 43.90 15.57 3.43
C GLU A 1171 42.49 15.00 3.17
N LEU A 1172 41.45 15.83 3.31
CA LEU A 1172 40.07 15.45 2.98
C LEU A 1172 39.87 15.34 1.45
#